data_AF-A0A6G1G8N4-F1
#
_entry.id   AF-A0A6G1G8N4-F1
#
_cell.length_a   1.000
_cell.length_b   1.000
_cell.length_c   1.000
_cell.angle_alpha   90.00
_cell.angle_beta   90.00
_cell.angle_gamma   90.00
#
_symmetry.space_group_name_H-M   'P 1'
#
loop_
_entity.id
_entity.type
_entity.pdbx_description
1 polymer ?
#
loop_
_entity_poly.entity_id
_entity_poly.type
_entity_poly.pdbx_seq_one_letter_code
_entity_poly.pdbx_strand_id
1 'polypeptide(L)'
;MLIAEMPSEKELDRLPIAAEALFNSFQKQHESTCLPNTRVDVLKEIFNWAGGQDERSIFWLNGLAGTGKSTIAHTVARTYLENGRLGASFFFSRGGGDVGHAVKFVTSIAVQLARNVPNLCRHICGAIAERNDIANQSLRDQWQHLIVSPLLKLDDKDSRSSYVLVVDALDECADENNIRTILQLLAKTRSVTKIRIRIFLTSRPEIPIRYGLCQMPDTEHKDFVLHNISRSTINHDITVFLESKLSLIGQERSFGAGWPGEDAITHLVQSASGLFIWAATACRYIHEGGSLAADRLSIILQGIAPNEQLNKIYLTVLRSSVGNLRKKERKKWYKLLKDTAGSIVLLLSPLSILSLARLLKVSPEQVIRTLGDLHSILDIPDDLIRPLRLHHPSFRDFLLDQKRCNDLNFWVNEKQAQGILAARCIELMSTSLKQDICGMKAPGVLVADISSNRVEQYFTPEVQYACLCWVQHLQKSDTRLHDNDLVHQFLQMHLLHWLEALSWMRRISEGIYAITSLESVALEHDCPRLSEFIQDAKRFALFNQPVLEYAPLQVYCSALIFTPTISIVRRQFKDRIPRWMQRLPKVENDWSALLQTFEGHGGPVEAVAFSPDGKVVASASDDSTVKLWDAGSGTALQTFPVDAVIQTLSFSNDGTSLWTERGQLHDAILSHGLAVSESIRSWDIFVKQQWISWGMNNMLWLPSEYRQCCVDIHSNVVAFGFRSGRVTVMAFDFESY
;
A
#
# COMPACT_ATOMS: atom_id res chain seq x y z
N MET A 1 -9.15 -35.39 -32.08
CA MET A 1 -8.11 -34.48 -31.55
C MET A 1 -8.76 -33.13 -31.35
N LEU A 2 -9.13 -32.80 -30.11
CA LEU A 2 -9.60 -31.45 -29.77
C LEU A 2 -8.37 -30.59 -29.52
N ILE A 3 -8.31 -29.42 -30.16
CA ILE A 3 -7.31 -28.41 -29.86
C ILE A 3 -7.72 -27.81 -28.53
N ALA A 4 -6.96 -28.06 -27.46
CA ALA A 4 -7.16 -27.37 -26.19
C ALA A 4 -6.88 -25.88 -26.40
N GLU A 5 -7.83 -25.03 -26.00
CA GLU A 5 -7.67 -23.58 -26.10
C GLU A 5 -6.44 -23.13 -25.30
N MET A 6 -5.60 -22.29 -25.91
CA MET A 6 -4.47 -21.71 -25.20
C MET A 6 -5.00 -20.80 -24.07
N PRO A 7 -4.46 -20.89 -22.84
CA PRO A 7 -4.90 -20.04 -21.74
C PRO A 7 -4.70 -18.57 -22.12
N SER A 8 -5.80 -17.82 -22.19
CA SER A 8 -5.79 -16.47 -22.76
C SER A 8 -5.05 -15.48 -21.85
N GLU A 9 -4.36 -14.53 -22.46
CA GLU A 9 -3.59 -13.48 -21.76
C GLU A 9 -4.45 -12.65 -20.78
N LYS A 10 -5.78 -12.65 -20.97
CA LYS A 10 -6.79 -12.03 -20.10
C LYS A 10 -6.78 -12.55 -18.66
N GLU A 11 -6.25 -13.74 -18.39
CA GLU A 11 -6.11 -14.23 -17.01
C GLU A 11 -5.10 -13.39 -16.21
N LEU A 12 -4.07 -12.82 -16.87
CA LEU A 12 -3.12 -11.92 -16.21
C LEU A 12 -3.78 -10.63 -15.70
N ASP A 13 -4.87 -10.18 -16.34
CA ASP A 13 -5.61 -8.97 -15.96
C ASP A 13 -6.35 -9.12 -14.61
N ARG A 14 -6.47 -10.36 -14.08
CA ARG A 14 -6.98 -10.59 -12.71
C ARG A 14 -5.99 -10.22 -11.62
N LEU A 15 -4.69 -10.14 -11.93
CA LEU A 15 -3.66 -9.82 -10.94
C LEU A 15 -3.49 -8.29 -10.80
N PRO A 16 -3.64 -7.71 -9.60
CA PRO A 16 -3.41 -6.28 -9.39
C PRO A 16 -1.92 -5.97 -9.53
N ILE A 17 -1.57 -5.10 -10.48
CA ILE A 17 -0.19 -4.66 -10.72
C ILE A 17 0.06 -3.24 -10.21
N ALA A 18 1.28 -2.99 -9.73
CA ALA A 18 1.79 -1.65 -9.48
C ALA A 18 2.40 -1.10 -10.77
N ALA A 19 1.57 -0.52 -11.65
CA ALA A 19 1.99 -0.06 -12.98
C ALA A 19 3.14 0.99 -12.93
N GLU A 20 3.26 1.72 -11.83
CA GLU A 20 4.32 2.71 -11.60
C GLU A 20 5.67 2.09 -11.19
N ALA A 21 5.65 0.84 -10.70
CA ALA A 21 6.85 0.12 -10.21
C ALA A 21 7.80 -0.28 -11.34
N LEU A 22 7.29 -0.44 -12.57
CA LEU A 22 8.12 -0.80 -13.73
C LEU A 22 9.15 0.29 -14.00
N PHE A 23 10.36 -0.11 -14.40
CA PHE A 23 11.46 0.82 -14.71
C PHE A 23 11.15 1.74 -15.90
N ASN A 24 10.34 1.24 -16.84
CA ASN A 24 9.92 1.92 -18.07
C ASN A 24 8.47 2.42 -18.00
N SER A 25 7.92 2.61 -16.80
CA SER A 25 6.60 3.24 -16.65
C SER A 25 6.62 4.68 -17.20
N PHE A 26 5.47 5.18 -17.66
CA PHE A 26 5.36 6.51 -18.26
C PHE A 26 5.90 7.63 -17.36
N GLN A 27 5.75 7.49 -16.04
CA GLN A 27 6.25 8.44 -15.04
C GLN A 27 7.79 8.44 -14.94
N LYS A 28 8.44 7.31 -15.27
CA LYS A 28 9.90 7.16 -15.29
C LYS A 28 10.52 7.39 -16.68
N GLN A 29 9.75 7.87 -17.66
CA GLN A 29 10.23 8.06 -19.04
C GLN A 29 11.45 9.02 -19.15
N HIS A 30 11.60 9.92 -18.19
CA HIS A 30 12.72 10.87 -18.11
C HIS A 30 13.82 10.46 -17.12
N GLU A 31 13.72 9.30 -16.46
CA GLU A 31 14.81 8.77 -15.64
C GLU A 31 16.02 8.41 -16.52
N SER A 32 17.18 8.91 -16.13
CA SER A 32 18.43 8.72 -16.86
C SER A 32 19.09 7.40 -16.48
N THR A 33 19.60 6.68 -17.48
CA THR A 33 20.65 5.67 -17.30
C THR A 33 21.99 6.34 -17.00
N CYS A 34 23.01 5.55 -16.65
CA CYS A 34 24.39 5.99 -16.60
C CYS A 34 24.80 6.59 -17.95
N LEU A 35 25.60 7.66 -17.92
CA LEU A 35 26.16 8.27 -19.12
C LEU A 35 27.30 7.40 -19.68
N PRO A 36 27.58 7.46 -20.99
CA PRO A 36 28.77 6.85 -21.57
C PRO A 36 30.03 7.21 -20.77
N ASN A 37 30.93 6.25 -20.59
CA ASN A 37 32.16 6.36 -19.80
C ASN A 37 31.99 6.63 -18.30
N THR A 38 30.77 6.61 -17.74
CA THR A 38 30.56 6.68 -16.29
C THR A 38 30.28 5.30 -15.68
N ARG A 39 30.68 5.07 -14.42
CA ARG A 39 30.42 3.82 -13.66
C ARG A 39 30.96 2.54 -14.34
N VAL A 40 31.94 2.67 -15.23
CA VAL A 40 32.42 1.61 -16.14
C VAL A 40 32.76 0.31 -15.42
N ASP A 41 33.58 0.37 -14.37
CA ASP A 41 34.01 -0.83 -13.63
C ASP A 41 32.85 -1.48 -12.86
N VAL A 42 31.95 -0.68 -12.29
CA VAL A 42 30.76 -1.16 -11.56
C VAL A 42 29.81 -1.89 -12.51
N LEU A 43 29.51 -1.29 -13.65
CA LEU A 43 28.66 -1.88 -14.68
C LEU A 43 29.30 -3.16 -15.25
N LYS A 44 30.62 -3.14 -15.51
CA LYS A 44 31.37 -4.33 -15.94
C LYS A 44 31.28 -5.46 -14.93
N GLU A 45 31.39 -5.17 -13.64
CA GLU A 45 31.27 -6.18 -12.58
C GLU A 45 29.84 -6.75 -12.47
N ILE A 46 28.82 -5.90 -12.61
CA ILE A 46 27.41 -6.33 -12.64
C ILE A 46 27.15 -7.19 -13.88
N PHE A 47 27.63 -6.79 -15.06
CA PHE A 47 27.43 -7.55 -16.30
C PHE A 47 28.22 -8.87 -16.31
N ASN A 48 29.41 -8.91 -15.70
CA ASN A 48 30.16 -10.15 -15.49
C ASN A 48 29.42 -11.12 -14.54
N TRP A 49 28.89 -10.62 -13.41
CA TRP A 49 28.01 -11.38 -12.53
C TRP A 49 26.82 -11.90 -13.32
N ALA A 50 25.98 -11.02 -13.87
CA ALA A 50 24.74 -11.39 -14.56
C ALA A 50 24.97 -12.32 -15.76
N GLY A 51 26.11 -12.17 -16.46
CA GLY A 51 26.52 -13.01 -17.59
C GLY A 51 26.92 -14.44 -17.24
N GLY A 52 27.10 -14.79 -15.96
CA GLY A 52 27.39 -16.17 -15.53
C GLY A 52 28.71 -16.40 -14.82
N GLN A 53 29.64 -15.42 -14.82
CA GLN A 53 31.00 -15.59 -14.27
C GLN A 53 31.04 -15.71 -12.74
N ASP A 54 29.96 -15.30 -12.07
CA ASP A 54 29.75 -15.47 -10.65
C ASP A 54 28.59 -16.46 -10.42
N GLU A 55 28.72 -17.36 -9.45
CA GLU A 55 27.70 -18.37 -9.15
C GLU A 55 26.51 -17.80 -8.35
N ARG A 56 26.75 -16.75 -7.54
CA ARG A 56 25.78 -16.15 -6.62
C ARG A 56 24.53 -15.63 -7.33
N SER A 57 23.35 -15.98 -6.83
CA SER A 57 22.05 -15.64 -7.44
C SER A 57 21.65 -14.18 -7.23
N ILE A 58 22.11 -13.54 -6.15
CA ILE A 58 21.79 -12.15 -5.79
C ILE A 58 23.05 -11.27 -5.91
N PHE A 59 22.90 -10.06 -6.46
CA PHE A 59 23.88 -8.98 -6.37
C PHE A 59 23.25 -7.80 -5.65
N TRP A 60 23.80 -7.42 -4.50
CA TRP A 60 23.32 -6.34 -3.67
C TRP A 60 24.21 -5.10 -3.84
N LEU A 61 23.71 -4.14 -4.62
CA LEU A 61 24.33 -2.82 -4.79
C LEU A 61 23.87 -1.89 -3.66
N ASN A 62 24.67 -1.77 -2.61
CA ASN A 62 24.36 -0.94 -1.46
C ASN A 62 25.14 0.37 -1.43
N GLY A 63 24.60 1.36 -0.73
CA GLY A 63 25.29 2.63 -0.51
C GLY A 63 24.41 3.72 0.07
N LEU A 64 25.05 4.84 0.42
CA LEU A 64 24.38 6.01 1.01
C LEU A 64 23.33 6.64 0.07
N ALA A 65 22.55 7.55 0.62
CA ALA A 65 21.63 8.42 -0.12
C ALA A 65 22.35 9.10 -1.31
N GLY A 66 21.75 9.06 -2.50
CA GLY A 66 22.21 9.85 -3.64
C GLY A 66 23.53 9.43 -4.30
N THR A 67 24.02 8.21 -4.06
CA THR A 67 25.20 7.64 -4.74
C THR A 67 24.94 7.16 -6.17
N GLY A 68 23.70 7.20 -6.66
CA GLY A 68 23.33 6.78 -8.03
C GLY A 68 22.89 5.31 -8.18
N LYS A 69 22.44 4.65 -7.10
CA LYS A 69 21.93 3.26 -7.12
C LYS A 69 20.84 3.05 -8.20
N SER A 70 19.77 3.84 -8.14
CA SER A 70 18.63 3.73 -9.06
C SER A 70 19.00 4.00 -10.52
N THR A 71 19.92 4.94 -10.78
CA THR A 71 20.51 5.18 -12.11
C THR A 71 21.21 3.92 -12.66
N ILE A 72 21.94 3.20 -11.81
CA ILE A 72 22.58 1.93 -12.18
C ILE A 72 21.52 0.84 -12.38
N ALA A 73 20.53 0.71 -11.50
CA ALA A 73 19.42 -0.25 -11.66
C ALA A 73 18.62 -0.03 -12.94
N HIS A 74 18.33 1.22 -13.30
CA HIS A 74 17.65 1.60 -14.53
C HIS A 74 18.48 1.28 -15.78
N THR A 75 19.81 1.47 -15.70
CA THR A 75 20.76 1.05 -16.74
C THR A 75 20.74 -0.46 -16.93
N VAL A 76 20.85 -1.23 -15.84
CA VAL A 76 20.79 -2.70 -15.86
C VAL A 76 19.45 -3.16 -16.44
N ALA A 77 18.33 -2.60 -15.98
CA ALA A 77 17.00 -2.96 -16.49
C ALA A 77 16.86 -2.69 -18.00
N ARG A 78 17.30 -1.52 -18.47
CA ARG A 78 17.26 -1.15 -19.89
C ARG A 78 18.13 -2.06 -20.75
N THR A 79 19.39 -2.25 -20.38
CA THR A 79 20.32 -3.14 -21.11
C THR A 79 19.82 -4.58 -21.16
N TYR A 80 19.22 -5.11 -20.09
CA TYR A 80 18.66 -6.47 -20.12
C TYR A 80 17.33 -6.56 -20.86
N LEU A 81 16.52 -5.50 -20.94
CA LEU A 81 15.33 -5.46 -21.80
C LEU A 81 15.72 -5.49 -23.28
N GLU A 82 16.65 -4.63 -23.69
CA GLU A 82 17.17 -4.56 -25.07
C GLU A 82 17.78 -5.89 -25.52
N ASN A 83 18.41 -6.64 -24.60
CA ASN A 83 18.96 -7.97 -24.85
C ASN A 83 17.93 -9.12 -24.72
N GLY A 84 16.64 -8.85 -24.49
CA GLY A 84 15.59 -9.87 -24.35
C GLY A 84 15.75 -10.79 -23.13
N ARG A 85 16.42 -10.31 -22.07
CA ARG A 85 16.80 -11.08 -20.86
C ARG A 85 16.37 -10.44 -19.54
N LEU A 86 15.63 -9.33 -19.57
CA LEU A 86 14.97 -8.80 -18.37
C LEU A 86 13.74 -9.66 -18.08
N GLY A 87 13.73 -10.37 -16.94
CA GLY A 87 12.57 -11.14 -16.50
C GLY A 87 11.48 -10.21 -15.95
N ALA A 88 11.84 -9.34 -15.00
CA ALA A 88 10.94 -8.33 -14.44
C ALA A 88 11.71 -7.20 -13.75
N SER A 89 11.01 -6.12 -13.43
CA SER A 89 11.51 -4.97 -12.66
C SER A 89 10.50 -4.52 -11.60
N PHE A 90 10.99 -4.11 -10.43
CA PHE A 90 10.19 -3.43 -9.41
C PHE A 90 11.04 -2.36 -8.71
N PHE A 91 10.67 -1.11 -8.87
CA PHE A 91 11.35 0.05 -8.30
C PHE A 91 10.47 0.63 -7.20
N PHE A 92 10.86 0.40 -5.94
CA PHE A 92 10.16 0.95 -4.78
C PHE A 92 10.31 2.47 -4.73
N SER A 93 9.32 3.17 -4.14
CA SER A 93 9.43 4.59 -3.81
C SER A 93 8.65 4.92 -2.55
N ARG A 94 9.33 5.51 -1.55
CA ARG A 94 8.77 5.70 -0.22
C ARG A 94 7.68 6.75 -0.27
N GLY A 95 6.50 6.39 0.24
CA GLY A 95 5.31 7.24 0.15
C GLY A 95 4.68 7.25 -1.24
N GLY A 96 5.02 6.30 -2.13
CA GLY A 96 4.54 6.18 -3.50
C GLY A 96 3.22 5.43 -3.70
N GLY A 97 2.44 5.18 -2.64
CA GLY A 97 1.22 4.36 -2.74
C GLY A 97 1.60 2.90 -2.99
N ASP A 98 1.08 2.29 -4.06
CA ASP A 98 1.36 0.89 -4.42
C ASP A 98 2.86 0.55 -4.50
N VAL A 99 3.73 1.51 -4.89
CA VAL A 99 5.18 1.30 -4.97
C VAL A 99 5.92 1.52 -3.65
N GLY A 100 5.24 2.00 -2.61
CA GLY A 100 5.74 2.09 -1.24
C GLY A 100 5.42 0.86 -0.39
N HIS A 101 4.57 -0.04 -0.89
CA HIS A 101 4.09 -1.22 -0.16
C HIS A 101 4.34 -2.51 -0.94
N ALA A 102 4.50 -3.63 -0.23
CA ALA A 102 4.78 -4.91 -0.85
C ALA A 102 3.55 -5.62 -1.46
N VAL A 103 2.33 -5.13 -1.21
CA VAL A 103 1.05 -5.80 -1.55
C VAL A 103 0.99 -6.27 -3.01
N LYS A 104 1.45 -5.44 -3.96
CA LYS A 104 1.46 -5.75 -5.40
C LYS A 104 2.84 -6.17 -5.94
N PHE A 105 3.82 -6.43 -5.07
CA PHE A 105 5.19 -6.76 -5.47
C PHE A 105 5.24 -8.04 -6.30
N VAL A 106 4.67 -9.12 -5.77
CA VAL A 106 4.77 -10.46 -6.37
C VAL A 106 3.91 -10.57 -7.62
N THR A 107 2.68 -10.08 -7.59
CA THR A 107 1.78 -10.02 -8.75
C THR A 107 2.39 -9.23 -9.91
N SER A 108 3.02 -8.09 -9.64
CA SER A 108 3.69 -7.26 -10.66
C SER A 108 4.91 -7.96 -11.28
N ILE A 109 5.64 -8.75 -10.48
CA ILE A 109 6.76 -9.57 -10.99
C ILE A 109 6.23 -10.75 -11.81
N ALA A 110 5.19 -11.45 -11.35
CA ALA A 110 4.59 -12.57 -12.05
C ALA A 110 4.04 -12.19 -13.44
N VAL A 111 3.31 -11.07 -13.55
CA VAL A 111 2.80 -10.57 -14.84
C VAL A 111 3.94 -10.18 -15.80
N GLN A 112 5.02 -9.59 -15.29
CA GLN A 112 6.20 -9.31 -16.13
C GLN A 112 6.92 -10.59 -16.56
N LEU A 113 7.13 -11.54 -15.64
CA LEU A 113 7.75 -12.83 -15.95
C LEU A 113 6.93 -13.64 -16.97
N ALA A 114 5.60 -13.64 -16.87
CA ALA A 114 4.71 -14.26 -17.85
C ALA A 114 4.91 -13.70 -19.28
N ARG A 115 5.11 -12.38 -19.39
CA ARG A 115 5.30 -11.69 -20.68
C ARG A 115 6.73 -11.79 -21.23
N ASN A 116 7.74 -11.80 -20.37
CA ASN A 116 9.14 -11.71 -20.77
C ASN A 116 9.88 -13.06 -20.83
N VAL A 117 9.40 -14.09 -20.12
CA VAL A 117 9.99 -15.43 -20.13
C VAL A 117 9.16 -16.37 -21.02
N PRO A 118 9.74 -16.93 -22.10
CA PRO A 118 9.05 -17.88 -22.97
C PRO A 118 8.42 -19.03 -22.20
N ASN A 119 7.28 -19.53 -22.68
CA ASN A 119 6.51 -20.64 -22.11
C ASN A 119 6.00 -20.45 -20.67
N LEU A 120 6.39 -19.40 -19.94
CA LEU A 120 6.00 -19.19 -18.54
C LEU A 120 4.56 -18.68 -18.40
N CYS A 121 4.07 -17.89 -19.36
CA CYS A 121 2.69 -17.39 -19.40
C CYS A 121 1.65 -18.50 -19.18
N ARG A 122 1.77 -19.65 -19.87
CA ARG A 122 0.83 -20.78 -19.74
C ARG A 122 0.74 -21.32 -18.30
N HIS A 123 1.86 -21.32 -17.60
CA HIS A 123 1.95 -21.86 -16.23
C HIS A 123 1.47 -20.85 -15.18
N ILE A 124 1.71 -19.55 -15.40
CA ILE A 124 1.21 -18.48 -14.54
C ILE A 124 -0.31 -18.31 -14.71
N CYS A 125 -0.83 -18.28 -15.94
CA CYS A 125 -2.28 -18.26 -16.18
C CYS A 125 -2.96 -19.51 -15.62
N GLY A 126 -2.32 -20.69 -15.70
CA GLY A 126 -2.80 -21.90 -15.03
C GLY A 126 -2.91 -21.73 -13.50
N ALA A 127 -1.87 -21.17 -12.86
CA ALA A 127 -1.90 -20.90 -11.41
C ALA A 127 -2.98 -19.88 -11.00
N ILE A 128 -3.27 -18.87 -11.85
CA ILE A 128 -4.36 -17.91 -11.62
C ILE A 128 -5.73 -18.59 -11.74
N ALA A 129 -5.93 -19.43 -12.77
CA ALA A 129 -7.16 -20.17 -12.97
C ALA A 129 -7.41 -21.23 -11.87
N GLU A 130 -6.34 -21.84 -11.35
CA GLU A 130 -6.36 -22.76 -10.19
C GLU A 130 -6.70 -22.02 -8.87
N ARG A 131 -6.33 -20.73 -8.73
CA ARG A 131 -6.45 -19.95 -7.48
C ARG A 131 -6.96 -18.52 -7.74
N ASN A 132 -8.27 -18.37 -7.88
CA ASN A 132 -8.92 -17.09 -8.20
C ASN A 132 -8.69 -15.96 -7.16
N ASP A 133 -8.35 -16.31 -5.92
CA ASP A 133 -8.08 -15.40 -4.80
C ASP A 133 -6.58 -15.10 -4.59
N ILE A 134 -5.68 -15.65 -5.42
CA ILE A 134 -4.22 -15.60 -5.22
C ILE A 134 -3.67 -14.18 -5.00
N ALA A 135 -4.30 -13.17 -5.60
CA ALA A 135 -3.96 -11.75 -5.44
C ALA A 135 -4.10 -11.22 -3.99
N ASN A 136 -4.93 -11.87 -3.16
CA ASN A 136 -5.21 -11.50 -1.78
C ASN A 136 -4.46 -12.38 -0.76
N GLN A 137 -3.81 -13.46 -1.21
CA GLN A 137 -3.02 -14.37 -0.36
C GLN A 137 -1.69 -13.72 0.06
N SER A 138 -0.97 -14.35 1.00
CA SER A 138 0.30 -13.80 1.50
C SER A 138 1.36 -13.68 0.39
N LEU A 139 2.34 -12.79 0.58
CA LEU A 139 3.49 -12.67 -0.34
C LEU A 139 4.22 -14.00 -0.55
N ARG A 140 4.19 -14.90 0.46
CA ARG A 140 4.85 -16.21 0.39
C ARG A 140 4.10 -17.16 -0.54
N ASP A 141 2.77 -17.19 -0.45
CA ASP A 141 1.91 -18.05 -1.28
C ASP A 141 1.86 -17.53 -2.72
N GLN A 142 1.72 -16.21 -2.89
CA GLN A 142 1.86 -15.56 -4.20
C GLN A 142 3.19 -15.95 -4.87
N TRP A 143 4.31 -15.91 -4.14
CA TRP A 143 5.63 -16.21 -4.72
C TRP A 143 5.79 -17.69 -5.05
N GLN A 144 5.26 -18.56 -4.19
CA GLN A 144 5.31 -20.01 -4.41
C GLN A 144 4.46 -20.41 -5.63
N HIS A 145 3.24 -19.89 -5.77
CA HIS A 145 2.31 -20.31 -6.81
C HIS A 145 2.41 -19.53 -8.12
N LEU A 146 2.80 -18.25 -8.10
CA LEU A 146 2.92 -17.42 -9.32
C LEU A 146 4.35 -17.36 -9.89
N ILE A 147 5.39 -17.71 -9.12
CA ILE A 147 6.78 -17.61 -9.56
C ILE A 147 7.51 -18.95 -9.47
N VAL A 148 7.69 -19.50 -8.26
CA VAL A 148 8.52 -20.71 -8.07
C VAL A 148 7.92 -21.93 -8.77
N SER A 149 6.65 -22.25 -8.51
CA SER A 149 6.01 -23.44 -9.10
C SER A 149 5.88 -23.35 -10.63
N PRO A 150 5.49 -22.20 -11.24
CA PRO A 150 5.51 -22.03 -12.70
C PRO A 150 6.90 -22.19 -13.32
N LEU A 151 7.96 -21.66 -12.69
CA LEU A 151 9.34 -21.82 -13.17
C LEU A 151 9.84 -23.27 -13.09
N LEU A 152 9.43 -24.04 -12.07
CA LEU A 152 9.74 -25.47 -11.96
C LEU A 152 8.99 -26.34 -12.99
N LYS A 153 7.79 -25.91 -13.43
CA LYS A 153 6.96 -26.57 -14.45
C LYS A 153 7.48 -26.42 -15.90
N LEU A 154 8.50 -25.58 -16.15
CA LEU A 154 9.09 -25.41 -17.49
C LEU A 154 9.80 -26.69 -17.99
N ASP A 155 9.97 -26.81 -19.30
CA ASP A 155 10.57 -27.98 -19.94
C ASP A 155 12.10 -27.85 -20.06
N ASP A 156 12.85 -28.97 -19.98
CA ASP A 156 14.34 -28.96 -20.01
C ASP A 156 14.95 -28.46 -21.33
N LYS A 157 14.13 -28.16 -22.35
CA LYS A 157 14.57 -27.50 -23.59
C LYS A 157 14.86 -26.01 -23.40
N ASP A 158 14.29 -25.38 -22.38
CA ASP A 158 14.52 -23.97 -22.03
C ASP A 158 15.73 -23.77 -21.08
N SER A 159 16.46 -24.86 -20.78
CA SER A 159 17.37 -25.02 -19.63
C SER A 159 18.70 -24.23 -19.62
N ARG A 160 18.84 -23.20 -20.48
CA ARG A 160 20.09 -22.40 -20.59
C ARG A 160 19.88 -20.89 -20.60
N SER A 161 18.64 -20.42 -20.49
CA SER A 161 18.35 -18.99 -20.44
C SER A 161 18.58 -18.44 -19.02
N SER A 162 19.28 -17.30 -18.94
CA SER A 162 19.49 -16.56 -17.70
C SER A 162 18.76 -15.23 -17.80
N TYR A 163 17.81 -14.98 -16.89
CA TYR A 163 17.01 -13.76 -16.82
C TYR A 163 17.39 -12.93 -15.61
N VAL A 164 17.36 -11.61 -15.75
CA VAL A 164 17.62 -10.68 -14.66
C VAL A 164 16.30 -10.14 -14.10
N LEU A 165 16.15 -10.19 -12.78
CA LEU A 165 15.12 -9.53 -11.99
C LEU A 165 15.75 -8.30 -11.33
N VAL A 166 15.22 -7.11 -11.57
CA VAL A 166 15.71 -5.86 -10.96
C VAL A 166 14.78 -5.43 -9.83
N VAL A 167 15.30 -5.29 -8.62
CA VAL A 167 14.60 -4.74 -7.46
C VAL A 167 15.37 -3.52 -6.98
N ASP A 168 14.82 -2.32 -7.21
CA ASP A 168 15.47 -1.06 -6.81
C ASP A 168 14.89 -0.50 -5.52
N ALA A 169 15.76 0.11 -4.71
CA ALA A 169 15.42 0.87 -3.50
C ALA A 169 14.57 0.10 -2.46
N LEU A 170 14.91 -1.16 -2.14
CA LEU A 170 14.10 -1.99 -1.22
C LEU A 170 13.95 -1.37 0.20
N ASP A 171 14.86 -0.48 0.63
CA ASP A 171 14.72 0.32 1.86
C ASP A 171 13.56 1.32 1.84
N GLU A 172 13.00 1.62 0.66
CA GLU A 172 11.87 2.51 0.49
C GLU A 172 10.51 1.83 0.68
N CYS A 173 10.47 0.50 0.81
CA CYS A 173 9.30 -0.23 1.29
C CYS A 173 8.94 0.20 2.73
N ALA A 174 7.67 0.53 2.98
CA ALA A 174 7.21 1.14 4.22
C ALA A 174 7.18 0.20 5.45
N ASP A 175 7.26 -1.12 5.23
CA ASP A 175 7.15 -2.14 6.26
C ASP A 175 8.39 -3.05 6.30
N GLU A 176 9.08 -3.07 7.45
CA GLU A 176 10.30 -3.85 7.68
C GLU A 176 10.07 -5.37 7.64
N ASN A 177 8.90 -5.86 8.03
CA ASN A 177 8.57 -7.29 7.98
C ASN A 177 8.38 -7.74 6.54
N ASN A 178 7.78 -6.88 5.72
CA ASN A 178 7.66 -7.08 4.28
C ASN A 178 9.04 -7.04 3.60
N ILE A 179 9.95 -6.13 3.99
CA ILE A 179 11.35 -6.14 3.52
C ILE A 179 12.03 -7.50 3.81
N ARG A 180 11.95 -7.99 5.06
CA ARG A 180 12.54 -9.29 5.45
C ARG A 180 11.92 -10.45 4.67
N THR A 181 10.61 -10.40 4.47
CA THR A 181 9.88 -11.41 3.68
C THR A 181 10.34 -11.41 2.22
N ILE A 182 10.41 -10.24 1.57
CA ILE A 182 10.90 -10.10 0.19
C ILE A 182 12.30 -10.71 0.04
N LEU A 183 13.23 -10.41 0.94
CA LEU A 183 14.58 -10.98 0.91
C LEU A 183 14.56 -12.52 0.96
N GLN A 184 13.77 -13.11 1.86
CA GLN A 184 13.60 -14.57 1.93
C GLN A 184 13.00 -15.17 0.66
N LEU A 185 12.10 -14.46 -0.03
CA LEU A 185 11.50 -14.90 -1.29
C LEU A 185 12.48 -14.82 -2.46
N LEU A 186 13.27 -13.74 -2.53
CA LEU A 186 14.34 -13.59 -3.52
C LEU A 186 15.38 -14.71 -3.38
N ALA A 187 15.80 -15.08 -2.16
CA ALA A 187 16.68 -16.23 -1.91
C ALA A 187 16.10 -17.56 -2.42
N LYS A 188 14.79 -17.81 -2.20
CA LYS A 188 14.12 -19.05 -2.63
C LYS A 188 14.19 -19.33 -4.13
N THR A 189 14.47 -18.35 -5.01
CA THR A 189 14.60 -18.61 -6.46
C THR A 189 15.72 -19.58 -6.80
N ARG A 190 16.73 -19.76 -5.95
CA ARG A 190 17.80 -20.75 -6.16
C ARG A 190 17.31 -22.20 -6.29
N SER A 191 16.11 -22.49 -5.78
CA SER A 191 15.47 -23.81 -5.90
C SER A 191 15.05 -24.13 -7.35
N VAL A 192 14.94 -23.11 -8.21
CA VAL A 192 14.67 -23.27 -9.64
C VAL A 192 15.98 -23.61 -10.36
N THR A 193 16.16 -24.89 -10.69
CA THR A 193 17.34 -25.38 -11.42
C THR A 193 17.24 -25.24 -12.94
N LYS A 194 16.01 -25.15 -13.49
CA LYS A 194 15.76 -25.16 -14.94
C LYS A 194 16.06 -23.82 -15.62
N ILE A 195 15.66 -22.70 -15.03
CA ILE A 195 15.97 -21.35 -15.53
C ILE A 195 16.72 -20.57 -14.46
N ARG A 196 17.81 -19.91 -14.86
CA ARG A 196 18.61 -19.10 -13.93
C ARG A 196 18.02 -17.70 -13.79
N ILE A 197 17.26 -17.47 -12.73
CA ILE A 197 16.85 -16.12 -12.31
C ILE A 197 17.98 -15.49 -11.51
N ARG A 198 18.44 -14.31 -11.93
CA ARG A 198 19.48 -13.52 -11.27
C ARG A 198 18.90 -12.22 -10.74
N ILE A 199 19.16 -11.91 -9.48
CA ILE A 199 18.46 -10.83 -8.77
C ILE A 199 19.43 -9.69 -8.53
N PHE A 200 19.21 -8.58 -9.22
CA PHE A 200 19.93 -7.34 -9.00
C PHE A 200 19.13 -6.48 -8.03
N LEU A 201 19.63 -6.35 -6.81
CA LEU A 201 18.98 -5.65 -5.70
C LEU A 201 19.75 -4.37 -5.37
N THR A 202 19.06 -3.25 -5.21
CA THR A 202 19.66 -2.04 -4.61
C THR A 202 18.95 -1.64 -3.32
N SER A 203 19.72 -1.11 -2.36
CA SER A 203 19.15 -0.44 -1.19
C SER A 203 20.17 0.45 -0.45
N ARG A 204 19.70 1.21 0.54
CA ARG A 204 20.51 1.63 1.69
C ARG A 204 20.83 0.43 2.59
N PRO A 205 21.95 0.44 3.33
CA PRO A 205 22.32 -0.63 4.27
C PRO A 205 21.56 -0.49 5.61
N GLU A 206 20.23 -0.38 5.56
CA GLU A 206 19.37 -0.29 6.75
C GLU A 206 19.28 -1.64 7.49
N ILE A 207 18.91 -1.60 8.77
CA ILE A 207 18.97 -2.77 9.68
C ILE A 207 18.17 -3.98 9.13
N PRO A 208 16.92 -3.84 8.63
CA PRO A 208 16.16 -4.98 8.11
C PRO A 208 16.82 -5.65 6.90
N ILE A 209 17.44 -4.85 6.03
CA ILE A 209 18.13 -5.35 4.83
C ILE A 209 19.38 -6.13 5.25
N ARG A 210 20.25 -5.50 6.04
CA ARG A 210 21.50 -6.11 6.51
C ARG A 210 21.22 -7.41 7.26
N TYR A 211 20.24 -7.40 8.17
CA TYR A 211 19.88 -8.59 8.93
C TYR A 211 19.34 -9.71 8.03
N GLY A 212 18.49 -9.38 7.05
CA GLY A 212 17.95 -10.36 6.11
C GLY A 212 19.00 -10.98 5.18
N LEU A 213 19.98 -10.21 4.72
CA LEU A 213 21.08 -10.70 3.87
C LEU A 213 22.14 -11.47 4.68
N CYS A 214 22.51 -11.01 5.88
CA CYS A 214 23.44 -11.75 6.76
C CYS A 214 22.87 -13.09 7.28
N GLN A 215 21.56 -13.36 7.12
CA GLN A 215 20.96 -14.67 7.36
C GLN A 215 21.08 -15.62 6.16
N MET A 216 21.45 -15.13 4.99
CA MET A 216 21.73 -15.94 3.80
C MET A 216 23.18 -16.43 3.83
N PRO A 217 23.49 -17.63 3.31
CA PRO A 217 24.87 -18.04 3.08
C PRO A 217 25.63 -17.06 2.18
N ASP A 218 26.93 -16.88 2.41
CA ASP A 218 27.82 -16.03 1.58
C ASP A 218 27.87 -16.50 0.10
N THR A 219 27.48 -17.75 -0.16
CA THR A 219 27.35 -18.34 -1.51
C THR A 219 26.08 -17.92 -2.25
N GLU A 220 25.17 -17.18 -1.62
CA GLU A 220 23.89 -16.76 -2.19
C GLU A 220 23.93 -15.35 -2.78
N HIS A 221 24.66 -14.43 -2.13
CA HIS A 221 24.62 -13.00 -2.43
C HIS A 221 26.00 -12.37 -2.55
N LYS A 222 26.13 -11.41 -3.46
CA LYS A 222 27.34 -10.63 -3.68
C LYS A 222 27.12 -9.18 -3.24
N ASP A 223 27.93 -8.73 -2.27
CA ASP A 223 27.90 -7.36 -1.79
C ASP A 223 28.76 -6.44 -2.64
N PHE A 224 28.19 -5.31 -3.06
CA PHE A 224 28.95 -4.21 -3.65
C PHE A 224 28.57 -2.88 -2.96
N VAL A 225 29.58 -2.23 -2.38
CA VAL A 225 29.42 -0.99 -1.59
C VAL A 225 29.83 0.22 -2.44
N LEU A 226 28.87 0.96 -2.99
CA LEU A 226 29.13 2.09 -3.91
C LEU A 226 30.02 3.21 -3.34
N HIS A 227 30.01 3.39 -2.02
CA HIS A 227 30.80 4.45 -1.37
C HIS A 227 32.25 4.03 -1.05
N ASN A 228 32.62 2.78 -1.35
CA ASN A 228 34.01 2.29 -1.26
C ASN A 228 34.76 2.44 -2.61
N ILE A 229 34.09 2.89 -3.67
CA ILE A 229 34.73 3.21 -4.96
C ILE A 229 35.75 4.35 -4.75
N SER A 230 36.85 4.30 -5.49
CA SER A 230 37.91 5.31 -5.39
C SER A 230 37.37 6.74 -5.60
N ARG A 231 37.90 7.67 -4.79
CA ARG A 231 37.50 9.08 -4.79
C ARG A 231 37.72 9.76 -6.15
N SER A 232 38.77 9.37 -6.87
CA SER A 232 39.08 9.85 -8.23
C SER A 232 38.08 9.33 -9.26
N THR A 233 37.72 8.05 -9.23
CA THR A 233 36.68 7.48 -10.12
C THR A 233 35.33 8.19 -9.92
N ILE A 234 34.91 8.37 -8.67
CA ILE A 234 33.64 9.08 -8.36
C ILE A 234 33.70 10.54 -8.84
N ASN A 235 34.82 11.23 -8.64
CA ASN A 235 34.99 12.61 -9.12
C ASN A 235 34.92 12.66 -10.65
N HIS A 236 35.57 11.75 -11.37
CA HIS A 236 35.53 11.67 -12.84
C HIS A 236 34.10 11.42 -13.36
N ASP A 237 33.38 10.46 -12.80
CA ASP A 237 31.98 10.19 -13.17
C ASP A 237 31.09 11.44 -12.95
N ILE A 238 31.35 12.23 -11.90
CA ILE A 238 30.63 13.49 -11.61
C ILE A 238 31.04 14.61 -12.58
N THR A 239 32.33 14.71 -12.95
CA THR A 239 32.81 15.64 -13.98
C THR A 239 32.05 15.44 -15.29
N VAL A 240 32.03 14.21 -15.82
CA VAL A 240 31.33 13.85 -17.07
C VAL A 240 29.83 14.16 -16.98
N PHE A 241 29.20 13.90 -15.83
CA PHE A 241 27.80 14.25 -15.59
C PHE A 241 27.55 15.76 -15.61
N LEU A 242 28.38 16.54 -14.90
CA LEU A 242 28.24 18.00 -14.82
C LEU A 242 28.50 18.65 -16.17
N GLU A 243 29.53 18.23 -16.91
CA GLU A 243 29.84 18.70 -18.27
C GLU A 243 28.68 18.43 -19.21
N SER A 244 28.16 17.19 -19.24
CA SER A 244 27.01 16.81 -20.08
C SER A 244 25.76 17.66 -19.78
N LYS A 245 25.42 17.83 -18.50
CA LYS A 245 24.21 18.58 -18.10
C LYS A 245 24.35 20.08 -18.24
N LEU A 246 25.50 20.66 -17.89
CA LEU A 246 25.72 22.10 -17.99
C LEU A 246 25.99 22.53 -19.43
N SER A 247 26.60 21.70 -20.28
CA SER A 247 26.65 21.97 -21.72
C SER A 247 25.26 22.05 -22.34
N LEU A 248 24.35 21.13 -21.99
CA LEU A 248 22.95 21.19 -22.44
C LEU A 248 22.27 22.50 -22.01
N ILE A 249 22.39 22.86 -20.73
CA ILE A 249 21.83 24.12 -20.19
C ILE A 249 22.45 25.34 -20.91
N GLY A 250 23.75 25.32 -21.20
CA GLY A 250 24.44 26.36 -21.95
C GLY A 250 23.89 26.51 -23.37
N GLN A 251 23.62 25.40 -24.06
CA GLN A 251 23.02 25.38 -25.39
C GLN A 251 21.57 25.93 -25.37
N GLU A 252 20.75 25.45 -24.44
CA GLU A 252 19.34 25.88 -24.26
C GLU A 252 19.20 27.37 -23.89
N ARG A 253 20.21 27.94 -23.22
CA ARG A 253 20.24 29.35 -22.80
C ARG A 253 21.11 30.24 -23.71
N SER A 254 21.65 29.70 -24.80
CA SER A 254 22.54 30.41 -25.74
C SER A 254 23.78 31.03 -25.07
N PHE A 255 24.34 30.37 -24.05
CA PHE A 255 25.64 30.73 -23.49
C PHE A 255 26.78 30.29 -24.41
N GLY A 256 27.96 30.90 -24.25
CA GLY A 256 29.13 30.60 -25.09
C GLY A 256 29.57 29.13 -24.95
N ALA A 257 30.17 28.58 -26.01
CA ALA A 257 30.49 27.14 -26.11
C ALA A 257 31.46 26.59 -25.02
N GLY A 258 32.14 27.46 -24.26
CA GLY A 258 32.96 27.10 -23.11
C GLY A 258 32.26 27.23 -21.75
N TRP A 259 30.97 27.54 -21.68
CA TRP A 259 30.23 27.64 -20.42
C TRP A 259 29.97 26.25 -19.82
N PRO A 260 30.15 26.03 -18.50
CA PRO A 260 30.44 27.02 -17.45
C PRO A 260 31.94 27.28 -17.19
N GLY A 261 32.85 26.58 -17.89
CA GLY A 261 34.29 26.64 -17.70
C GLY A 261 34.83 25.54 -16.77
N GLU A 262 36.08 25.10 -17.01
CA GLU A 262 36.72 23.99 -16.29
C GLU A 262 36.86 24.26 -14.78
N ASP A 263 37.18 25.50 -14.39
CA ASP A 263 37.26 25.92 -12.99
C ASP A 263 35.92 25.75 -12.26
N ALA A 264 34.82 26.12 -12.92
CA ALA A 264 33.48 25.99 -12.37
C ALA A 264 33.08 24.51 -12.22
N ILE A 265 33.35 23.67 -13.23
CA ILE A 265 33.16 22.22 -13.14
C ILE A 265 33.98 21.64 -11.98
N THR A 266 35.26 21.98 -11.88
CA THR A 266 36.15 21.52 -10.81
C THR A 266 35.64 21.88 -9.43
N HIS A 267 35.19 23.12 -9.23
CA HIS A 267 34.59 23.57 -7.98
C HIS A 267 33.27 22.84 -7.67
N LEU A 268 32.41 22.61 -8.66
CA LEU A 268 31.17 21.84 -8.50
C LEU A 268 31.44 20.36 -8.15
N VAL A 269 32.45 19.71 -8.74
CA VAL A 269 32.86 18.33 -8.39
C VAL A 269 33.33 18.25 -6.93
N GLN A 270 34.15 19.22 -6.49
CA GLN A 270 34.56 19.33 -5.08
C GLN A 270 33.36 19.61 -4.15
N SER A 271 32.43 20.46 -4.58
CA SER A 271 31.21 20.82 -3.84
C SER A 271 30.16 19.72 -3.79
N ALA A 272 30.26 18.69 -4.63
CA ALA A 272 29.39 17.52 -4.61
C ALA A 272 29.80 16.47 -3.57
N SER A 273 31.09 16.43 -3.20
CA SER A 273 31.75 15.37 -2.40
C SER A 273 31.19 13.95 -2.68
N GLY A 274 30.96 13.65 -3.95
CA GLY A 274 30.70 12.28 -4.43
C GLY A 274 29.22 11.91 -4.45
N LEU A 275 28.35 12.86 -4.13
CA LEU A 275 26.92 12.71 -4.12
C LEU A 275 26.36 13.17 -5.48
N PHE A 276 25.98 12.21 -6.33
CA PHE A 276 25.30 12.51 -7.60
C PHE A 276 24.01 13.29 -7.40
N ILE A 277 23.30 13.07 -6.29
CA ILE A 277 22.13 13.87 -5.92
C ILE A 277 22.47 15.35 -5.74
N TRP A 278 23.66 15.70 -5.24
CA TRP A 278 24.09 17.09 -5.11
C TRP A 278 24.28 17.70 -6.50
N ALA A 279 25.04 17.02 -7.37
CA ALA A 279 25.30 17.47 -8.74
C ALA A 279 24.00 17.63 -9.53
N ALA A 280 23.09 16.65 -9.46
CA ALA A 280 21.79 16.72 -10.13
C ALA A 280 20.90 17.85 -9.58
N THR A 281 20.87 18.07 -8.26
CA THR A 281 20.11 19.17 -7.64
C THR A 281 20.69 20.53 -8.04
N ALA A 282 22.03 20.66 -8.07
CA ALA A 282 22.71 21.85 -8.53
C ALA A 282 22.41 22.16 -10.02
N CYS A 283 22.48 21.16 -10.91
CA CYS A 283 22.12 21.33 -12.32
C CYS A 283 20.66 21.75 -12.52
N ARG A 284 19.70 21.13 -11.81
CA ARG A 284 18.29 21.54 -11.87
C ARG A 284 18.09 22.97 -11.38
N TYR A 285 18.65 23.30 -10.21
CA TYR A 285 18.58 24.66 -9.65
C TYR A 285 19.16 25.70 -10.61
N ILE A 286 20.29 25.41 -11.28
CA ILE A 286 20.88 26.28 -12.30
C ILE A 286 19.95 26.42 -13.51
N HIS A 287 19.44 25.31 -14.07
CA HIS A 287 18.54 25.32 -15.23
C HIS A 287 17.25 26.12 -14.99
N GLU A 288 16.64 25.96 -13.80
CA GLU A 288 15.47 26.71 -13.31
C GLU A 288 15.71 28.22 -13.20
N GLY A 289 16.97 28.68 -13.20
CA GLY A 289 17.29 30.11 -13.24
C GLY A 289 16.83 30.80 -14.53
N GLY A 290 16.56 30.05 -15.60
CA GLY A 290 16.20 30.63 -16.90
C GLY A 290 17.35 31.49 -17.43
N SER A 291 17.08 32.79 -17.63
CA SER A 291 18.12 33.78 -17.95
C SER A 291 19.13 34.01 -16.81
N LEU A 292 18.74 33.76 -15.56
CA LEU A 292 19.58 33.91 -14.36
C LEU A 292 20.38 32.63 -14.03
N ALA A 293 20.51 31.69 -14.97
CA ALA A 293 21.25 30.45 -14.74
C ALA A 293 22.74 30.69 -14.39
N ALA A 294 23.36 31.70 -15.01
CA ALA A 294 24.74 32.11 -14.68
C ALA A 294 24.85 32.72 -13.26
N ASP A 295 23.83 33.46 -12.82
CA ASP A 295 23.77 34.00 -11.44
C ASP A 295 23.56 32.88 -10.42
N ARG A 296 22.67 31.92 -10.70
CA ARG A 296 22.44 30.74 -9.85
C ARG A 296 23.69 29.85 -9.74
N LEU A 297 24.45 29.69 -10.82
CA LEU A 297 25.77 29.06 -10.77
C LEU A 297 26.72 29.84 -9.85
N SER A 298 26.79 31.17 -10.01
CA SER A 298 27.64 32.04 -9.19
C SER A 298 27.30 31.96 -7.69
N ILE A 299 26.02 31.86 -7.33
CA ILE A 299 25.55 31.64 -5.95
C ILE A 299 26.08 30.31 -5.38
N ILE A 300 26.12 29.24 -6.17
CA ILE A 300 26.68 27.95 -5.73
C ILE A 300 28.20 28.05 -5.55
N LEU A 301 28.90 28.70 -6.50
CA LEU A 301 30.37 28.83 -6.45
C LEU A 301 30.86 29.70 -5.27
N GLN A 302 30.06 30.65 -4.79
CA GLN A 302 30.37 31.46 -3.60
C GLN A 302 30.19 30.69 -2.25
N GLY A 303 29.71 29.44 -2.29
CA GLY A 303 29.36 28.63 -1.11
C GLY A 303 30.55 27.99 -0.37
N ILE A 304 31.35 28.79 0.35
CA ILE A 304 32.54 28.30 1.07
C ILE A 304 32.16 27.46 2.31
N ALA A 305 32.28 26.12 2.23
CA ALA A 305 32.92 25.23 3.24
C ALA A 305 32.59 23.72 2.98
N PRO A 306 33.48 22.78 3.35
CA PRO A 306 33.35 21.37 2.94
C PRO A 306 32.37 20.49 3.73
N ASN A 307 31.99 20.84 4.97
CA ASN A 307 31.12 19.98 5.77
C ASN A 307 29.62 20.15 5.39
N GLU A 308 28.90 19.02 5.28
CA GLU A 308 27.45 18.90 5.00
C GLU A 308 26.93 19.52 3.69
N GLN A 309 27.64 19.33 2.58
CA GLN A 309 27.30 19.91 1.27
C GLN A 309 25.87 19.62 0.77
N LEU A 310 25.29 18.44 1.05
CA LEU A 310 23.91 18.13 0.65
C LEU A 310 22.87 18.96 1.41
N ASN A 311 23.09 19.24 2.69
CA ASN A 311 22.21 20.11 3.47
C ASN A 311 22.31 21.55 2.96
N LYS A 312 23.50 21.97 2.49
CA LYS A 312 23.72 23.31 1.91
C LYS A 312 22.97 23.53 0.61
N ILE A 313 22.99 22.61 -0.35
CA ILE A 313 22.26 22.83 -1.62
C ILE A 313 20.75 22.92 -1.38
N TYR A 314 20.19 22.13 -0.46
CA TYR A 314 18.79 22.27 -0.05
C TYR A 314 18.51 23.62 0.61
N LEU A 315 19.37 24.10 1.52
CA LEU A 315 19.24 25.44 2.09
C LEU A 315 19.37 26.55 1.03
N THR A 316 20.21 26.38 0.00
CA THR A 316 20.34 27.34 -1.11
C THR A 316 19.05 27.42 -1.91
N VAL A 317 18.50 26.28 -2.38
CA VAL A 317 17.21 26.22 -3.09
C VAL A 317 16.10 26.88 -2.25
N LEU A 318 15.96 26.45 -1.00
CA LEU A 318 14.93 26.96 -0.09
C LEU A 318 15.08 28.46 0.19
N ARG A 319 16.31 28.98 0.35
CA ARG A 319 16.54 30.42 0.56
C ARG A 319 16.27 31.25 -0.70
N SER A 320 16.58 30.73 -1.89
CA SER A 320 16.26 31.42 -3.15
C SER A 320 14.75 31.57 -3.36
N SER A 321 13.96 30.53 -3.03
CA SER A 321 12.49 30.56 -3.15
C SER A 321 11.78 31.60 -2.26
N VAL A 322 12.48 32.22 -1.29
CA VAL A 322 11.92 33.27 -0.43
C VAL A 322 11.79 34.61 -1.16
N GLY A 323 12.64 34.87 -2.15
CA GLY A 323 12.69 36.12 -2.91
C GLY A 323 12.71 37.39 -2.05
N ASN A 324 12.19 38.49 -2.61
CA ASN A 324 12.16 39.82 -1.99
C ASN A 324 10.89 40.07 -1.13
N LEU A 325 10.32 39.04 -0.50
CA LEU A 325 9.09 39.17 0.32
C LEU A 325 9.28 40.09 1.54
N ARG A 326 8.28 40.94 1.83
CA ARG A 326 8.27 41.82 3.02
C ARG A 326 8.20 40.98 4.30
N LYS A 327 8.69 41.51 5.43
CA LYS A 327 8.79 40.77 6.71
C LYS A 327 7.50 40.05 7.14
N LYS A 328 6.31 40.64 6.93
CA LYS A 328 5.01 40.01 7.27
C LYS A 328 4.61 38.89 6.28
N GLU A 329 4.82 39.12 4.98
CA GLU A 329 4.56 38.12 3.93
C GLU A 329 5.49 36.91 4.09
N ARG A 330 6.78 37.15 4.36
CA ARG A 330 7.80 36.13 4.57
C ARG A 330 7.44 35.16 5.70
N LYS A 331 6.91 35.65 6.83
CA LYS A 331 6.43 34.79 7.93
C LYS A 331 5.25 33.91 7.51
N LYS A 332 4.30 34.43 6.73
CA LYS A 332 3.18 33.65 6.19
C LYS A 332 3.68 32.60 5.19
N TRP A 333 4.61 32.97 4.32
CA TRP A 333 5.20 32.10 3.33
C TRP A 333 5.99 30.96 3.97
N TYR A 334 6.84 31.22 4.97
CA TYR A 334 7.53 30.15 5.72
C TYR A 334 6.57 29.17 6.40
N LYS A 335 5.45 29.66 6.95
CA LYS A 335 4.43 28.77 7.49
C LYS A 335 3.83 27.89 6.39
N LEU A 336 3.36 28.50 5.30
CA LEU A 336 2.75 27.78 4.17
C LEU A 336 3.72 26.78 3.52
N LEU A 337 5.01 27.13 3.40
CA LEU A 337 6.06 26.21 2.95
C LEU A 337 6.18 25.01 3.88
N LYS A 338 6.30 25.22 5.20
CA LYS A 338 6.42 24.12 6.16
C LYS A 338 5.16 23.25 6.20
N ASP A 339 3.99 23.86 6.15
CA ASP A 339 2.71 23.14 6.08
C ASP A 339 2.63 22.31 4.78
N THR A 340 3.06 22.85 3.63
CA THR A 340 2.98 22.18 2.31
C THR A 340 4.09 21.14 2.11
N ALA A 341 5.36 21.56 2.14
CA ALA A 341 6.51 20.67 1.93
C ALA A 341 6.67 19.66 3.08
N GLY A 342 6.38 20.05 4.32
CA GLY A 342 6.31 19.14 5.45
C GLY A 342 5.24 18.07 5.27
N SER A 343 4.08 18.41 4.70
CA SER A 343 3.08 17.41 4.35
C SER A 343 3.57 16.47 3.25
N ILE A 344 4.11 16.99 2.14
CA ILE A 344 4.63 16.18 1.02
C ILE A 344 5.65 15.14 1.48
N VAL A 345 6.57 15.50 2.39
CA VAL A 345 7.60 14.56 2.90
C VAL A 345 7.07 13.56 3.95
N LEU A 346 5.83 13.71 4.42
CA LEU A 346 5.18 12.85 5.43
C LEU A 346 3.99 12.05 4.89
N LEU A 347 3.50 12.36 3.69
CA LEU A 347 2.46 11.59 3.01
C LEU A 347 2.89 10.12 2.82
N LEU A 348 1.96 9.20 3.09
CA LEU A 348 2.15 7.75 2.94
C LEU A 348 1.85 7.26 1.50
N SER A 349 1.14 8.08 0.73
CA SER A 349 0.85 7.93 -0.69
C SER A 349 0.83 9.34 -1.30
N PRO A 350 1.32 9.56 -2.54
CA PRO A 350 1.49 10.90 -3.06
C PRO A 350 0.13 11.52 -3.35
N LEU A 351 0.00 12.82 -3.13
CA LEU A 351 -1.19 13.58 -3.51
C LEU A 351 -0.84 14.59 -4.60
N SER A 352 -1.79 14.85 -5.48
CA SER A 352 -1.72 15.92 -6.47
C SER A 352 -1.78 17.30 -5.82
N ILE A 353 -1.48 18.35 -6.59
CA ILE A 353 -1.64 19.73 -6.12
C ILE A 353 -3.10 19.99 -5.67
N LEU A 354 -4.09 19.51 -6.43
CA LEU A 354 -5.51 19.65 -6.08
C LEU A 354 -5.87 18.91 -4.78
N SER A 355 -5.43 17.66 -4.65
CA SER A 355 -5.74 16.82 -3.49
C SER A 355 -5.03 17.32 -2.22
N LEU A 356 -3.76 17.71 -2.32
CA LEU A 356 -3.00 18.30 -1.22
C LEU A 356 -3.61 19.64 -0.77
N ALA A 357 -3.99 20.51 -1.71
CA ALA A 357 -4.61 21.80 -1.38
C ALA A 357 -5.91 21.62 -0.58
N ARG A 358 -6.77 20.68 -1.00
CA ARG A 358 -8.01 20.32 -0.30
C ARG A 358 -7.74 19.76 1.10
N LEU A 359 -6.80 18.81 1.24
CA LEU A 359 -6.42 18.23 2.53
C LEU A 359 -5.90 19.30 3.51
N LEU A 360 -5.04 20.21 3.04
CA LEU A 360 -4.44 21.25 3.89
C LEU A 360 -5.36 22.46 4.13
N LYS A 361 -6.51 22.52 3.43
CA LYS A 361 -7.47 23.64 3.42
C LYS A 361 -6.85 24.96 2.96
N VAL A 362 -6.08 24.89 1.88
CA VAL A 362 -5.45 26.02 1.17
C VAL A 362 -5.93 26.03 -0.29
N SER A 363 -5.70 27.13 -1.01
CA SER A 363 -6.05 27.16 -2.44
C SER A 363 -4.95 26.49 -3.30
N PRO A 364 -5.27 25.90 -4.46
CA PRO A 364 -4.26 25.32 -5.35
C PRO A 364 -3.18 26.33 -5.75
N GLU A 365 -3.55 27.60 -5.96
CA GLU A 365 -2.63 28.68 -6.31
C GLU A 365 -1.66 29.01 -5.17
N GLN A 366 -2.08 28.79 -3.91
CA GLN A 366 -1.19 28.93 -2.75
C GLN A 366 -0.14 27.81 -2.74
N VAL A 367 -0.53 26.57 -3.05
CA VAL A 367 0.39 25.43 -3.18
C VAL A 367 1.36 25.65 -4.35
N ILE A 368 0.85 25.96 -5.55
CA ILE A 368 1.65 26.23 -6.75
C ILE A 368 2.70 27.32 -6.48
N ARG A 369 2.28 28.47 -5.92
CA ARG A 369 3.21 29.58 -5.61
C ARG A 369 4.23 29.23 -4.52
N THR A 370 3.91 28.31 -3.61
CA THR A 370 4.84 27.89 -2.56
C THR A 370 5.84 26.83 -3.05
N LEU A 371 5.47 26.03 -4.06
CA LEU A 371 6.33 24.98 -4.62
C LEU A 371 7.05 25.38 -5.91
N GLY A 372 6.62 26.42 -6.62
CA GLY A 372 7.10 26.76 -7.97
C GLY A 372 8.59 27.12 -8.12
N ASP A 373 9.30 27.41 -7.03
CA ASP A 373 10.77 27.60 -7.03
C ASP A 373 11.53 26.35 -6.52
N LEU A 374 10.84 25.21 -6.35
CA LEU A 374 11.34 23.98 -5.72
C LEU A 374 11.41 22.78 -6.67
N HIS A 375 11.27 22.97 -7.99
CA HIS A 375 11.42 21.92 -9.01
C HIS A 375 12.79 21.21 -8.94
N SER A 376 13.80 21.80 -8.27
CA SER A 376 15.12 21.20 -8.12
C SER A 376 15.16 20.09 -7.07
N ILE A 377 14.18 20.06 -6.16
CA ILE A 377 14.06 19.13 -5.04
C ILE A 377 12.76 18.30 -5.08
N LEU A 378 11.71 18.83 -5.70
CA LEU A 378 10.41 18.19 -5.89
C LEU A 378 10.15 17.97 -7.39
N ASP A 379 9.62 16.80 -7.71
CA ASP A 379 8.97 16.58 -9.00
C ASP A 379 7.56 17.17 -8.92
N ILE A 380 7.35 18.26 -9.66
CA ILE A 380 6.13 19.06 -9.69
C ILE A 380 5.59 18.99 -11.12
N PRO A 381 4.53 18.21 -11.38
CA PRO A 381 3.96 18.09 -12.71
C PRO A 381 3.33 19.40 -13.23
N ASP A 382 3.32 19.57 -14.55
CA ASP A 382 2.65 20.71 -15.22
C ASP A 382 1.13 20.67 -15.06
N ASP A 383 0.55 19.48 -14.84
CA ASP A 383 -0.88 19.30 -14.57
C ASP A 383 -1.18 19.14 -13.08
N LEU A 384 -2.35 19.59 -12.65
CA LEU A 384 -2.72 19.67 -11.24
C LEU A 384 -3.27 18.35 -10.66
N ILE A 385 -3.34 17.30 -11.47
CA ILE A 385 -4.01 16.01 -11.16
C ILE A 385 -2.96 14.92 -10.89
N ARG A 386 -1.80 14.99 -11.52
CA ARG A 386 -0.66 14.11 -11.21
C ARG A 386 -0.11 14.37 -9.80
N PRO A 387 0.41 13.32 -9.14
CA PRO A 387 0.98 13.43 -7.80
C PRO A 387 2.26 14.25 -7.76
N LEU A 388 2.42 15.03 -6.68
CA LEU A 388 3.69 15.64 -6.28
C LEU A 388 4.64 14.57 -5.72
N ARG A 389 5.93 14.59 -6.10
CA ARG A 389 6.92 13.62 -5.61
C ARG A 389 8.22 14.29 -5.17
N LEU A 390 9.02 13.58 -4.38
CA LEU A 390 10.39 13.98 -4.08
C LEU A 390 11.31 13.49 -5.19
N HIS A 391 12.24 14.32 -5.67
CA HIS A 391 13.29 13.82 -6.56
C HIS A 391 14.25 12.84 -5.87
N HIS A 392 14.34 12.88 -4.54
CA HIS A 392 15.09 11.91 -3.74
C HIS A 392 14.69 12.00 -2.25
N PRO A 393 14.54 10.88 -1.51
CA PRO A 393 14.09 10.91 -0.11
C PRO A 393 15.06 11.63 0.85
N SER A 394 16.31 11.89 0.47
CA SER A 394 17.24 12.64 1.32
C SER A 394 16.82 14.09 1.60
N PHE A 395 15.87 14.65 0.84
CA PHE A 395 15.23 15.92 1.16
C PHE A 395 14.27 15.80 2.35
N ARG A 396 13.46 14.72 2.42
CA ARG A 396 12.69 14.35 3.62
C ARG A 396 13.62 14.21 4.83
N ASP A 397 14.67 13.41 4.67
CA ASP A 397 15.65 13.13 5.72
C ASP A 397 16.39 14.41 6.18
N PHE A 398 16.45 15.45 5.35
CA PHE A 398 16.98 16.78 5.70
C PHE A 398 15.94 17.63 6.43
N LEU A 399 14.72 17.72 5.89
CA LEU A 399 13.68 18.65 6.35
C LEU A 399 13.16 18.31 7.76
N LEU A 400 13.18 17.02 8.12
CA LEU A 400 12.70 16.50 9.40
C LEU A 400 13.79 16.48 10.50
N ASP A 401 15.07 16.33 10.13
CA ASP A 401 16.18 16.30 11.10
C ASP A 401 16.68 17.73 11.41
N GLN A 402 16.45 18.17 12.65
CA GLN A 402 16.85 19.50 13.13
C GLN A 402 18.38 19.74 13.07
N LYS A 403 19.20 18.68 13.16
CA LYS A 403 20.66 18.80 13.05
C LYS A 403 21.08 19.15 11.63
N ARG A 404 20.37 18.59 10.64
CA ARG A 404 20.63 18.78 9.21
C ARG A 404 20.00 20.06 8.66
N CYS A 405 18.73 20.33 8.99
CA CYS A 405 18.06 21.58 8.68
C CYS A 405 18.15 22.54 9.87
N ASN A 406 19.31 23.14 10.08
CA ASN A 406 19.57 24.07 11.20
C ASN A 406 18.79 25.40 11.12
N ASP A 407 18.14 25.70 10.01
CA ASP A 407 17.34 26.92 9.82
C ASP A 407 15.87 26.68 10.23
N LEU A 408 15.50 27.21 11.40
CA LEU A 408 14.16 27.03 12.01
C LEU A 408 13.00 27.62 11.17
N ASN A 409 13.29 28.43 10.14
CA ASN A 409 12.27 28.87 9.20
C ASN A 409 11.82 27.74 8.27
N PHE A 410 12.71 26.79 7.98
CA PHE A 410 12.49 25.68 7.05
C PHE A 410 12.26 24.33 7.75
N TRP A 411 12.93 24.07 8.88
CA TRP A 411 12.81 22.80 9.60
C TRP A 411 11.36 22.47 9.99
N VAL A 412 10.96 21.23 9.74
CA VAL A 412 9.65 20.67 10.06
C VAL A 412 9.82 19.65 11.18
N ASN A 413 9.15 19.87 12.32
CA ASN A 413 9.06 18.87 13.38
C ASN A 413 8.13 17.74 12.91
N GLU A 414 8.68 16.54 12.70
CA GLU A 414 7.94 15.36 12.21
C GLU A 414 6.71 15.06 13.07
N LYS A 415 6.89 14.83 14.38
CA LYS A 415 5.80 14.49 15.31
C LYS A 415 4.68 15.53 15.35
N GLN A 416 5.01 16.82 15.28
CA GLN A 416 4.01 17.89 15.21
C GLN A 416 3.27 17.90 13.86
N ALA A 417 3.98 17.75 12.75
CA ALA A 417 3.39 17.76 11.41
C ALA A 417 2.53 16.52 11.14
N GLN A 418 2.93 15.35 11.67
CA GLN A 418 2.11 14.13 11.70
C GLN A 418 0.77 14.38 12.42
N GLY A 419 0.79 15.03 13.58
CA GLY A 419 -0.44 15.40 14.32
C GLY A 419 -1.34 16.37 13.55
N ILE A 420 -0.75 17.35 12.84
CA ILE A 420 -1.48 18.27 11.96
C ILE A 420 -2.12 17.52 10.78
N LEU A 421 -1.41 16.58 10.16
CA LEU A 421 -1.94 15.75 9.07
C LEU A 421 -3.11 14.87 9.55
N ALA A 422 -3.00 14.23 10.72
CA ALA A 422 -4.09 13.47 11.31
C ALA A 422 -5.34 14.34 11.51
N ALA A 423 -5.18 15.53 12.12
CA ALA A 423 -6.27 16.48 12.31
C ALA A 423 -6.88 16.95 10.97
N ARG A 424 -6.06 17.20 9.94
CA ARG A 424 -6.54 17.56 8.59
C ARG A 424 -7.32 16.44 7.91
N CYS A 425 -6.88 15.19 8.05
CA CYS A 425 -7.63 14.03 7.55
C CYS A 425 -9.00 13.92 8.22
N ILE A 426 -9.05 14.01 9.55
CA ILE A 426 -10.30 13.99 10.33
C ILE A 426 -11.22 15.13 9.89
N GLU A 427 -10.70 16.36 9.85
CA GLU A 427 -11.44 17.54 9.44
C GLU A 427 -12.02 17.43 8.01
N LEU A 428 -11.28 16.84 7.06
CA LEU A 428 -11.73 16.61 5.69
C LEU A 428 -12.84 15.53 5.65
N MET A 429 -12.67 14.44 6.38
CA MET A 429 -13.67 13.38 6.48
C MET A 429 -14.97 13.88 7.12
N SER A 430 -14.92 14.68 8.19
CA SER A 430 -16.10 15.26 8.83
C SER A 430 -16.95 16.12 7.88
N THR A 431 -16.34 16.74 6.86
CA THR A 431 -17.07 17.53 5.85
C THR A 431 -17.46 16.74 4.59
N SER A 432 -16.84 15.59 4.35
CA SER A 432 -17.01 14.81 3.11
C SER A 432 -17.86 13.55 3.29
N LEU A 433 -17.71 12.88 4.44
CA LEU A 433 -18.38 11.62 4.75
C LEU A 433 -19.77 11.85 5.33
N LYS A 434 -20.75 11.19 4.73
CA LYS A 434 -22.17 11.21 5.09
C LYS A 434 -22.77 9.83 4.83
N GLN A 435 -23.93 9.56 5.44
CA GLN A 435 -24.70 8.36 5.19
C GLN A 435 -25.15 8.31 3.71
N ASP A 436 -25.00 7.16 3.09
CA ASP A 436 -25.23 6.91 1.66
C ASP A 436 -24.44 7.89 0.77
N ILE A 437 -23.11 7.89 0.95
CA ILE A 437 -22.22 8.81 0.24
C ILE A 437 -22.29 8.60 -1.28
N CYS A 438 -22.45 7.34 -1.73
CA CYS A 438 -22.60 6.97 -3.13
C CYS A 438 -24.02 7.16 -3.70
N GLY A 439 -25.02 7.52 -2.87
CA GLY A 439 -26.39 7.83 -3.30
C GLY A 439 -27.15 6.64 -3.89
N MET A 440 -26.99 5.46 -3.28
CA MET A 440 -27.62 4.20 -3.69
C MET A 440 -29.06 4.06 -3.20
N LYS A 441 -29.41 4.67 -2.07
CA LYS A 441 -30.69 4.63 -1.34
C LYS A 441 -31.12 3.24 -0.84
N ALA A 442 -31.03 2.21 -1.68
CA ALA A 442 -31.38 0.83 -1.37
C ALA A 442 -30.35 0.19 -0.41
N PRO A 443 -30.75 -0.22 0.81
CA PRO A 443 -29.80 -0.61 1.86
C PRO A 443 -29.14 -1.98 1.61
N GLY A 444 -29.64 -2.79 0.68
CA GLY A 444 -29.10 -4.10 0.34
C GLY A 444 -28.24 -4.16 -0.93
N VAL A 445 -27.81 -3.02 -1.47
CA VAL A 445 -26.87 -2.95 -2.60
C VAL A 445 -25.50 -3.51 -2.19
N LEU A 446 -24.93 -4.39 -3.00
CA LEU A 446 -23.62 -4.99 -2.73
C LEU A 446 -22.47 -4.15 -3.32
N VAL A 447 -21.28 -4.23 -2.72
CA VAL A 447 -20.04 -3.64 -3.32
C VAL A 447 -19.66 -4.32 -4.63
N ALA A 448 -20.19 -5.52 -4.91
CA ALA A 448 -20.04 -6.21 -6.18
C ALA A 448 -20.88 -5.60 -7.31
N ASP A 449 -21.99 -4.93 -6.99
CA ASP A 449 -22.98 -4.43 -7.95
C ASP A 449 -22.66 -3.02 -8.48
N ILE A 450 -21.62 -2.37 -7.95
CA ILE A 450 -21.22 -1.00 -8.29
C ILE A 450 -19.97 -0.98 -9.16
N SER A 451 -19.99 -0.16 -10.22
CA SER A 451 -18.82 0.14 -11.04
C SER A 451 -17.79 1.00 -10.29
N SER A 452 -16.50 0.67 -10.44
CA SER A 452 -15.40 1.39 -9.78
C SER A 452 -15.43 2.91 -10.00
N ASN A 453 -15.76 3.35 -11.22
CA ASN A 453 -15.93 4.75 -11.60
C ASN A 453 -16.90 5.51 -10.66
N ARG A 454 -18.00 4.89 -10.22
CA ARG A 454 -18.93 5.54 -9.27
C ARG A 454 -18.29 5.69 -7.88
N VAL A 455 -17.48 4.73 -7.43
CA VAL A 455 -16.73 4.84 -6.17
C VAL A 455 -15.71 5.98 -6.29
N GLU A 456 -14.93 6.01 -7.37
CA GLU A 456 -13.93 7.06 -7.67
C GLU A 456 -14.55 8.47 -7.77
N GLN A 457 -15.80 8.59 -8.25
CA GLN A 457 -16.53 9.86 -8.33
C GLN A 457 -16.81 10.50 -6.95
N TYR A 458 -17.12 9.69 -5.93
CA TYR A 458 -17.46 10.18 -4.60
C TYR A 458 -16.28 10.17 -3.62
N PHE A 459 -15.36 9.23 -3.77
CA PHE A 459 -14.13 9.15 -2.99
C PHE A 459 -12.97 9.73 -3.79
N THR A 460 -12.80 11.06 -3.73
CA THR A 460 -11.64 11.73 -4.33
C THR A 460 -10.34 11.28 -3.64
N PRO A 461 -9.16 11.40 -4.28
CA PRO A 461 -7.91 10.84 -3.75
C PRO A 461 -7.55 11.32 -2.34
N GLU A 462 -7.83 12.59 -2.02
CA GLU A 462 -7.65 13.14 -0.68
C GLU A 462 -8.61 12.56 0.37
N VAL A 463 -9.84 12.17 -0.01
CA VAL A 463 -10.81 11.53 0.89
C VAL A 463 -10.43 10.06 1.12
N GLN A 464 -10.02 9.34 0.06
CA GLN A 464 -9.48 7.98 0.18
C GLN A 464 -8.26 7.98 1.12
N TYR A 465 -7.31 8.89 0.87
CA TYR A 465 -6.13 9.08 1.70
C TYR A 465 -6.49 9.34 3.17
N ALA A 466 -7.41 10.27 3.43
CA ALA A 466 -7.83 10.60 4.78
C ALA A 466 -8.48 9.40 5.50
N CYS A 467 -9.29 8.59 4.80
CA CYS A 467 -9.93 7.42 5.37
C CYS A 467 -8.93 6.33 5.79
N LEU A 468 -7.81 6.17 5.08
CA LEU A 468 -6.83 5.10 5.32
C LEU A 468 -5.66 5.52 6.24
N CYS A 469 -5.22 6.77 6.14
CA CYS A 469 -3.95 7.21 6.71
C CYS A 469 -4.07 7.95 8.06
N TRP A 470 -5.25 8.41 8.46
CA TRP A 470 -5.38 9.34 9.61
C TRP A 470 -4.89 8.75 10.95
N VAL A 471 -5.18 7.48 11.24
CA VAL A 471 -4.69 6.81 12.46
C VAL A 471 -3.18 6.61 12.41
N GLN A 472 -2.61 6.29 11.25
CA GLN A 472 -1.15 6.11 11.12
C GLN A 472 -0.39 7.43 11.33
N HIS A 473 -0.96 8.54 10.89
CA HIS A 473 -0.44 9.88 11.20
C HIS A 473 -0.56 10.18 12.71
N LEU A 474 -1.68 9.85 13.33
CA LEU A 474 -1.90 10.05 14.76
C LEU A 474 -0.90 9.25 15.62
N GLN A 475 -0.71 7.96 15.30
CA GLN A 475 0.23 7.07 15.98
C GLN A 475 1.70 7.53 15.85
N LYS A 476 2.04 8.23 14.77
CA LYS A 476 3.39 8.81 14.55
C LYS A 476 3.55 10.23 15.10
N SER A 477 2.55 10.75 15.80
CA SER A 477 2.53 12.12 16.35
C SER A 477 2.81 12.15 17.86
N ASP A 478 3.03 13.35 18.41
CA ASP A 478 3.03 13.61 19.85
C ASP A 478 1.64 14.12 20.35
N THR A 479 0.57 13.89 19.57
CA THR A 479 -0.78 14.35 19.92
C THR A 479 -1.33 13.53 21.09
N ARG A 480 -1.54 14.20 22.22
CA ARG A 480 -2.17 13.61 23.39
C ARG A 480 -3.69 13.51 23.20
N LEU A 481 -4.22 12.30 23.31
CA LEU A 481 -5.66 12.04 23.25
C LEU A 481 -6.35 12.39 24.57
N HIS A 482 -7.56 12.92 24.47
CA HIS A 482 -8.39 13.30 25.62
C HIS A 482 -9.88 13.04 25.33
N ASP A 483 -10.67 12.81 26.38
CA ASP A 483 -12.11 12.69 26.24
C ASP A 483 -12.72 13.96 25.61
N ASN A 484 -13.46 13.76 24.50
CA ASN A 484 -14.13 14.79 23.70
C ASN A 484 -13.17 15.68 22.90
N ASP A 485 -11.96 15.23 22.61
CA ASP A 485 -11.09 15.84 21.59
C ASP A 485 -11.63 15.65 20.15
N LEU A 486 -10.84 16.08 19.17
CA LEU A 486 -11.17 15.97 17.74
C LEU A 486 -11.39 14.52 17.28
N VAL A 487 -10.66 13.55 17.86
CA VAL A 487 -10.79 12.12 17.53
C VAL A 487 -12.08 11.58 18.13
N HIS A 488 -12.35 11.86 19.40
CA HIS A 488 -13.57 11.37 20.04
C HIS A 488 -14.83 11.94 19.38
N GLN A 489 -14.84 13.25 19.08
CA GLN A 489 -15.95 13.89 18.37
C GLN A 489 -16.16 13.33 16.96
N PHE A 490 -15.06 13.07 16.23
CA PHE A 490 -15.13 12.43 14.91
C PHE A 490 -15.76 11.03 14.98
N LEU A 491 -15.29 10.19 15.90
CA LEU A 491 -15.83 8.83 16.06
C LEU A 491 -17.31 8.86 16.47
N GLN A 492 -17.69 9.71 17.43
CA GLN A 492 -19.08 9.89 17.88
C GLN A 492 -20.04 10.33 16.76
N MET A 493 -19.56 11.04 15.74
CA MET A 493 -20.38 11.60 14.67
C MET A 493 -20.27 10.86 13.33
N HIS A 494 -19.11 10.25 13.04
CA HIS A 494 -18.75 9.72 11.73
C HIS A 494 -18.19 8.29 11.72
N LEU A 495 -18.12 7.56 12.84
CA LEU A 495 -17.69 6.15 12.82
C LEU A 495 -18.42 5.32 11.75
N LEU A 496 -19.76 5.39 11.70
CA LEU A 496 -20.53 4.62 10.72
C LEU A 496 -20.30 5.13 9.29
N HIS A 497 -20.14 6.44 9.08
CA HIS A 497 -19.83 7.02 7.77
C HIS A 497 -18.44 6.59 7.27
N TRP A 498 -17.48 6.44 8.17
CA TRP A 498 -16.13 5.95 7.88
C TRP A 498 -16.12 4.45 7.57
N LEU A 499 -16.89 3.64 8.33
CA LEU A 499 -17.10 2.23 8.01
C LEU A 499 -17.82 2.03 6.67
N GLU A 500 -18.84 2.84 6.35
CA GLU A 500 -19.49 2.84 5.02
C GLU A 500 -18.47 3.15 3.90
N ALA A 501 -17.63 4.17 4.09
CA ALA A 501 -16.59 4.55 3.14
C ALA A 501 -15.57 3.44 2.90
N LEU A 502 -15.07 2.83 3.98
CA LEU A 502 -14.14 1.71 3.92
C LEU A 502 -14.77 0.49 3.25
N SER A 503 -16.06 0.23 3.48
CA SER A 503 -16.82 -0.82 2.81
C SER A 503 -16.87 -0.62 1.29
N TRP A 504 -17.27 0.56 0.82
CA TRP A 504 -17.29 0.86 -0.62
C TRP A 504 -15.91 0.75 -1.29
N MET A 505 -14.84 1.08 -0.57
CA MET A 505 -13.45 0.94 -1.05
C MET A 505 -12.89 -0.49 -0.92
N ARG A 506 -13.67 -1.45 -0.36
CA ARG A 506 -13.24 -2.82 -0.01
C ARG A 506 -12.04 -2.86 0.94
N ARG A 507 -12.02 -1.95 1.93
CA ARG A 507 -10.94 -1.72 2.92
C ARG A 507 -11.38 -1.87 4.38
N ILE A 508 -12.43 -2.66 4.67
CA ILE A 508 -12.89 -2.88 6.05
C ILE A 508 -11.79 -3.45 6.96
N SER A 509 -11.00 -4.41 6.47
CA SER A 509 -9.91 -5.03 7.25
C SER A 509 -8.81 -4.01 7.60
N GLU A 510 -8.46 -3.10 6.68
CA GLU A 510 -7.55 -1.97 6.95
C GLU A 510 -8.15 -1.02 8.01
N GLY A 511 -9.47 -0.79 7.98
CA GLY A 511 -10.20 -0.03 8.98
C GLY A 511 -10.21 -0.67 10.37
N ILE A 512 -10.41 -1.98 10.47
CA ILE A 512 -10.37 -2.74 11.72
C ILE A 512 -8.96 -2.73 12.32
N TYR A 513 -7.93 -2.85 11.48
CA TYR A 513 -6.54 -2.66 11.90
C TYR A 513 -6.26 -1.23 12.39
N ALA A 514 -6.84 -0.22 11.72
CA ALA A 514 -6.75 1.17 12.16
C ALA A 514 -7.45 1.40 13.51
N ILE A 515 -8.64 0.82 13.76
CA ILE A 515 -9.31 0.89 15.06
C ILE A 515 -8.46 0.19 16.15
N THR A 516 -7.86 -0.96 15.85
CA THR A 516 -6.96 -1.67 16.78
C THR A 516 -5.68 -0.87 17.08
N SER A 517 -5.14 -0.17 16.07
CA SER A 517 -4.02 0.74 16.26
C SER A 517 -4.42 1.93 17.14
N LEU A 518 -5.62 2.48 16.94
CA LEU A 518 -6.16 3.58 17.74
C LEU A 518 -6.42 3.18 19.19
N GLU A 519 -6.88 1.96 19.44
CA GLU A 519 -7.02 1.37 20.77
C GLU A 519 -5.67 1.37 21.51
N SER A 520 -4.59 0.93 20.84
CA SER A 520 -3.24 0.92 21.43
C SER A 520 -2.75 2.34 21.81
N VAL A 521 -3.04 3.35 20.98
CA VAL A 521 -2.69 4.75 21.26
C VAL A 521 -3.54 5.35 22.40
N ALA A 522 -4.83 5.01 22.46
CA ALA A 522 -5.73 5.49 23.52
C ALA A 522 -5.35 4.93 24.90
N LEU A 523 -4.91 3.67 24.97
CA LEU A 523 -4.45 3.03 26.22
C LEU A 523 -3.20 3.68 26.83
N GLU A 524 -2.42 4.46 26.07
CA GLU A 524 -1.29 5.24 26.58
C GLU A 524 -1.72 6.57 27.24
N HIS A 525 -3.01 6.92 27.20
CA HIS A 525 -3.56 8.23 27.58
C HIS A 525 -4.71 8.13 28.59
N ASP A 526 -4.83 9.13 29.46
CA ASP A 526 -5.94 9.26 30.42
C ASP A 526 -7.22 9.78 29.72
N CYS A 527 -7.83 8.90 28.91
CA CYS A 527 -9.03 9.18 28.12
C CYS A 527 -10.04 8.01 28.19
N PRO A 528 -10.65 7.77 29.36
CA PRO A 528 -11.44 6.56 29.61
C PRO A 528 -12.67 6.44 28.71
N ARG A 529 -13.40 7.53 28.43
CA ARG A 529 -14.61 7.46 27.58
C ARG A 529 -14.27 7.22 26.12
N LEU A 530 -13.19 7.84 25.64
CA LEU A 530 -12.66 7.57 24.30
C LEU A 530 -12.18 6.11 24.19
N SER A 531 -11.48 5.60 25.21
CA SER A 531 -11.00 4.22 25.25
C SER A 531 -12.15 3.21 25.25
N GLU A 532 -13.17 3.40 26.09
CA GLU A 532 -14.40 2.59 26.10
C GLU A 532 -15.11 2.64 24.73
N PHE A 533 -15.23 3.83 24.12
CA PHE A 533 -15.84 3.99 22.80
C PHE A 533 -15.06 3.22 21.72
N ILE A 534 -13.73 3.29 21.71
CA ILE A 534 -12.88 2.59 20.73
C ILE A 534 -12.99 1.07 20.91
N GLN A 535 -13.00 0.57 22.15
CA GLN A 535 -13.18 -0.86 22.44
C GLN A 535 -14.54 -1.38 21.95
N ASP A 536 -15.62 -0.64 22.19
CA ASP A 536 -16.96 -0.96 21.68
C ASP A 536 -17.02 -0.87 20.16
N ALA A 537 -16.38 0.13 19.55
CA ALA A 537 -16.28 0.29 18.10
C ALA A 537 -15.49 -0.83 17.41
N LYS A 538 -14.44 -1.34 18.06
CA LYS A 538 -13.69 -2.51 17.60
C LYS A 538 -14.57 -3.75 17.58
N ARG A 539 -15.28 -4.03 18.68
CA ARG A 539 -16.25 -5.16 18.75
C ARG A 539 -17.37 -5.01 17.74
N PHE A 540 -17.93 -3.81 17.59
CA PHE A 540 -18.94 -3.49 16.58
C PHE A 540 -18.45 -3.77 15.16
N ALA A 541 -17.23 -3.37 14.82
CA ALA A 541 -16.65 -3.60 13.49
C ALA A 541 -16.36 -5.08 13.23
N LEU A 542 -15.76 -5.80 14.19
CA LEU A 542 -15.44 -7.24 14.06
C LEU A 542 -16.71 -8.11 13.97
N PHE A 543 -17.69 -7.88 14.86
CA PHE A 543 -18.95 -8.64 14.88
C PHE A 543 -19.75 -8.47 13.58
N ASN A 544 -19.72 -7.27 13.00
CA ASN A 544 -20.45 -6.94 11.76
C ASN A 544 -19.59 -7.05 10.49
N GLN A 545 -18.33 -7.47 10.59
CA GLN A 545 -17.40 -7.46 9.45
C GLN A 545 -17.94 -8.16 8.19
N PRO A 546 -18.55 -9.38 8.25
CA PRO A 546 -19.06 -10.02 7.04
C PRO A 546 -20.07 -9.16 6.29
N VAL A 547 -21.00 -8.51 7.00
CA VAL A 547 -21.98 -7.63 6.36
C VAL A 547 -21.34 -6.31 5.89
N LEU A 548 -20.36 -5.79 6.61
CA LEU A 548 -19.59 -4.60 6.22
C LEU A 548 -18.71 -4.85 4.99
N GLU A 549 -18.27 -6.07 4.70
CA GLU A 549 -17.48 -6.36 3.49
C GLU A 549 -18.34 -6.44 2.22
N TYR A 550 -19.60 -6.89 2.33
CA TYR A 550 -20.48 -7.09 1.18
C TYR A 550 -21.52 -6.00 0.95
N ALA A 551 -22.11 -5.41 2.00
CA ALA A 551 -23.30 -4.55 1.92
C ALA A 551 -23.18 -3.28 2.80
N PRO A 552 -22.47 -2.22 2.33
CA PRO A 552 -22.09 -1.04 3.12
C PRO A 552 -23.21 -0.41 3.94
N LEU A 553 -24.38 -0.19 3.34
CA LEU A 553 -25.51 0.50 3.96
C LEU A 553 -26.17 -0.31 5.10
N GLN A 554 -25.86 -1.60 5.23
CA GLN A 554 -26.26 -2.40 6.38
C GLN A 554 -25.54 -2.01 7.68
N VAL A 555 -24.49 -1.16 7.62
CA VAL A 555 -23.92 -0.51 8.81
C VAL A 555 -24.95 0.30 9.60
N TYR A 556 -25.98 0.83 8.93
CA TYR A 556 -27.11 1.54 9.56
C TYR A 556 -28.28 0.60 9.88
N CYS A 557 -28.38 -0.54 9.20
CA CYS A 557 -29.48 -1.49 9.32
C CYS A 557 -29.06 -2.68 10.20
N SER A 558 -28.68 -3.82 9.60
CA SER A 558 -28.26 -5.04 10.31
C SER A 558 -27.33 -4.76 11.49
N ALA A 559 -26.26 -3.97 11.28
CA ALA A 559 -25.25 -3.79 12.31
C ALA A 559 -25.80 -3.12 13.58
N LEU A 560 -26.55 -2.02 13.46
CA LEU A 560 -27.19 -1.38 14.62
C LEU A 560 -28.39 -2.16 15.18
N ILE A 561 -29.08 -2.96 14.36
CA ILE A 561 -30.24 -3.74 14.79
C ILE A 561 -29.83 -4.93 15.66
N PHE A 562 -28.76 -5.64 15.28
CA PHE A 562 -28.34 -6.89 15.93
C PHE A 562 -27.24 -6.74 17.01
N THR A 563 -26.50 -5.63 17.02
CA THR A 563 -25.51 -5.31 18.09
C THR A 563 -26.16 -5.30 19.50
N PRO A 564 -25.48 -5.72 20.58
CA PRO A 564 -26.02 -5.75 21.95
C PRO A 564 -26.63 -4.43 22.45
N THR A 565 -27.56 -4.49 23.41
CA THR A 565 -28.35 -3.32 23.82
C THR A 565 -27.55 -2.22 24.54
N ILE A 566 -26.51 -2.58 25.30
CA ILE A 566 -25.68 -1.60 26.03
C ILE A 566 -24.47 -1.10 25.24
N SER A 567 -24.24 -1.59 24.00
CA SER A 567 -23.15 -1.09 23.14
C SER A 567 -23.17 0.44 23.06
N ILE A 568 -21.99 1.03 23.20
CA ILE A 568 -21.80 2.49 23.14
C ILE A 568 -22.10 2.99 21.73
N VAL A 569 -21.58 2.33 20.70
CA VAL A 569 -21.84 2.64 19.29
C VAL A 569 -23.33 2.53 18.97
N ARG A 570 -24.00 1.46 19.41
CA ARG A 570 -25.43 1.30 19.18
C ARG A 570 -26.25 2.43 19.83
N ARG A 571 -25.92 2.80 21.07
CA ARG A 571 -26.60 3.90 21.78
C ARG A 571 -26.31 5.26 21.14
N GLN A 572 -25.07 5.48 20.70
CA GLN A 572 -24.64 6.71 20.03
C GLN A 572 -25.38 6.93 18.70
N PHE A 573 -25.55 5.88 17.90
CA PHE A 573 -26.16 5.95 16.57
C PHE A 573 -27.60 5.45 16.51
N LYS A 574 -28.30 5.36 17.65
CA LYS A 574 -29.69 4.87 17.74
C LYS A 574 -30.64 5.53 16.73
N ASP A 575 -30.46 6.83 16.46
CA ASP A 575 -31.32 7.64 15.60
C ASP A 575 -31.08 7.38 14.09
N ARG A 576 -30.09 6.53 13.77
CA ARG A 576 -29.80 6.01 12.42
C ARG A 576 -30.48 4.66 12.13
N ILE A 577 -31.02 3.99 13.15
CA ILE A 577 -31.78 2.75 12.96
C ILE A 577 -33.02 3.05 12.09
N PRO A 578 -33.29 2.27 11.03
CA PRO A 578 -34.36 2.58 10.09
C PRO A 578 -35.75 2.59 10.76
N ARG A 579 -36.56 3.59 10.42
CA ARG A 579 -37.92 3.75 10.97
C ARG A 579 -38.89 2.64 10.56
N TRP A 580 -38.62 1.98 9.43
CA TRP A 580 -39.36 0.81 8.99
C TRP A 580 -39.21 -0.40 9.92
N MET A 581 -38.32 -0.37 10.93
CA MET A 581 -38.16 -1.44 11.92
C MET A 581 -39.08 -1.20 13.13
N GLN A 582 -40.37 -1.54 13.01
CA GLN A 582 -41.38 -1.27 14.07
C GLN A 582 -41.03 -1.91 15.42
N ARG A 583 -40.45 -3.12 15.40
CA ARG A 583 -40.05 -3.84 16.62
C ARG A 583 -38.66 -4.44 16.47
N LEU A 584 -37.69 -3.88 17.19
CA LEU A 584 -36.33 -4.44 17.26
C LEU A 584 -36.34 -5.88 17.81
N PRO A 585 -35.49 -6.76 17.27
CA PRO A 585 -35.33 -8.11 17.79
C PRO A 585 -34.73 -8.08 19.20
N LYS A 586 -35.04 -9.09 20.01
CA LYS A 586 -34.30 -9.34 21.25
C LYS A 586 -32.87 -9.74 20.86
N VAL A 587 -31.88 -9.03 21.41
CA VAL A 587 -30.45 -9.32 21.26
C VAL A 587 -29.83 -9.48 22.65
N GLU A 588 -28.53 -9.77 22.71
CA GLU A 588 -27.81 -9.82 23.99
C GLU A 588 -27.78 -8.44 24.66
N ASN A 589 -27.63 -8.41 25.99
CA ASN A 589 -27.57 -7.14 26.71
C ASN A 589 -26.22 -6.47 26.55
N ASP A 590 -25.15 -7.21 26.84
CA ASP A 590 -23.76 -6.84 26.64
C ASP A 590 -23.14 -7.70 25.53
N TRP A 591 -21.93 -7.34 25.10
CA TRP A 591 -21.06 -8.24 24.37
C TRP A 591 -20.80 -9.49 25.20
N SER A 592 -21.12 -10.67 24.66
CA SER A 592 -20.61 -11.93 25.20
C SER A 592 -19.09 -12.05 24.99
N ALA A 593 -18.49 -13.13 25.49
CA ALA A 593 -17.07 -13.43 25.23
C ALA A 593 -16.76 -13.73 23.75
N LEU A 594 -17.79 -13.80 22.89
CA LEU A 594 -17.67 -13.94 21.44
C LEU A 594 -17.15 -12.62 20.84
N LEU A 595 -15.85 -12.58 20.55
CA LEU A 595 -15.21 -11.41 19.92
C LEU A 595 -15.52 -11.30 18.42
N GLN A 596 -15.62 -12.45 17.74
CA GLN A 596 -15.87 -12.53 16.30
C GLN A 596 -16.37 -13.92 15.90
N THR A 597 -17.21 -13.97 14.86
CA THR A 597 -17.61 -15.21 14.17
C THR A 597 -17.02 -15.20 12.77
N PHE A 598 -16.19 -16.20 12.45
CA PHE A 598 -15.63 -16.34 11.10
C PHE A 598 -16.66 -16.99 10.16
N GLU A 599 -17.31 -16.17 9.34
CA GLU A 599 -18.29 -16.65 8.35
C GLU A 599 -17.59 -17.01 7.03
N GLY A 600 -17.84 -18.21 6.51
CA GLY A 600 -17.32 -18.62 5.20
C GLY A 600 -17.23 -20.13 4.95
N HIS A 601 -17.41 -20.95 5.99
CA HIS A 601 -17.66 -22.39 5.82
C HIS A 601 -19.09 -22.67 5.36
N GLY A 602 -19.25 -23.68 4.49
CA GLY A 602 -20.54 -24.13 3.94
C GLY A 602 -21.25 -25.21 4.77
N GLY A 603 -20.63 -25.69 5.85
CA GLY A 603 -21.13 -26.77 6.69
C GLY A 603 -20.70 -26.63 8.16
N PRO A 604 -21.06 -27.59 9.03
CA PRO A 604 -20.55 -27.69 10.40
C PRO A 604 -19.03 -27.55 10.49
N VAL A 605 -18.53 -26.88 11.53
CA VAL A 605 -17.09 -26.77 11.82
C VAL A 605 -16.76 -27.79 12.90
N GLU A 606 -15.95 -28.79 12.55
CA GLU A 606 -15.67 -29.97 13.37
C GLU A 606 -14.36 -29.85 14.17
N ALA A 607 -13.42 -29.02 13.72
CA ALA A 607 -12.16 -28.76 14.42
C ALA A 607 -11.72 -27.30 14.32
N VAL A 608 -11.02 -26.80 15.35
CA VAL A 608 -10.37 -25.48 15.35
C VAL A 608 -9.03 -25.52 16.09
N ALA A 609 -8.07 -24.69 15.68
CA ALA A 609 -6.77 -24.55 16.33
C ALA A 609 -6.20 -23.13 16.19
N PHE A 610 -5.48 -22.64 17.20
CA PHE A 610 -4.70 -21.40 17.11
C PHE A 610 -3.24 -21.67 16.70
N SER A 611 -2.64 -20.73 15.98
CA SER A 611 -1.19 -20.67 15.82
C SER A 611 -0.48 -20.41 17.16
N PRO A 612 0.80 -20.81 17.33
CA PRO A 612 1.52 -20.60 18.59
C PRO A 612 1.70 -19.11 18.98
N ASP A 613 1.62 -18.19 18.01
CA ASP A 613 1.67 -16.75 18.22
C ASP A 613 0.29 -16.09 18.41
N GLY A 614 -0.79 -16.88 18.36
CA GLY A 614 -2.17 -16.44 18.54
C GLY A 614 -2.75 -15.58 17.41
N LYS A 615 -2.01 -15.35 16.31
CA LYS A 615 -2.43 -14.46 15.22
C LYS A 615 -3.26 -15.14 14.14
N VAL A 616 -3.25 -16.47 14.07
CA VAL A 616 -3.98 -17.23 13.06
C VAL A 616 -4.86 -18.27 13.75
N VAL A 617 -6.11 -18.39 13.28
CA VAL A 617 -6.99 -19.51 13.61
C VAL A 617 -7.13 -20.40 12.39
N ALA A 618 -6.98 -21.71 12.57
CA ALA A 618 -7.40 -22.73 11.62
C ALA A 618 -8.78 -23.28 12.03
N SER A 619 -9.64 -23.57 11.07
CA SER A 619 -10.93 -24.26 11.27
C SER A 619 -11.17 -25.30 10.18
N ALA A 620 -11.65 -26.49 10.52
CA ALA A 620 -12.02 -27.54 9.57
C ALA A 620 -13.52 -27.78 9.57
N SER A 621 -14.10 -28.09 8.42
CA SER A 621 -15.54 -28.23 8.26
C SER A 621 -15.96 -29.44 7.40
N ASP A 622 -17.17 -29.91 7.69
CA ASP A 622 -17.98 -30.81 6.86
C ASP A 622 -18.16 -30.34 5.41
N ASP A 623 -17.94 -29.04 5.12
CA ASP A 623 -17.88 -28.53 3.74
C ASP A 623 -16.68 -29.03 2.94
N SER A 624 -15.89 -29.94 3.51
CA SER A 624 -14.67 -30.50 2.94
C SER A 624 -13.59 -29.42 2.73
N THR A 625 -13.52 -28.43 3.61
CA THR A 625 -12.44 -27.44 3.65
C THR A 625 -11.88 -27.18 5.05
N VAL A 626 -10.63 -26.73 5.09
CA VAL A 626 -9.94 -26.15 6.25
C VAL A 626 -9.62 -24.68 5.91
N LYS A 627 -10.02 -23.73 6.74
CA LYS A 627 -9.77 -22.30 6.56
C LYS A 627 -8.78 -21.78 7.57
N LEU A 628 -7.94 -20.84 7.14
CA LEU A 628 -7.11 -20.01 8.01
C LEU A 628 -7.69 -18.60 8.07
N TRP A 629 -7.67 -18.00 9.25
CA TRP A 629 -8.22 -16.67 9.53
C TRP A 629 -7.20 -15.86 10.32
N ASP A 630 -7.08 -14.57 10.03
CA ASP A 630 -6.35 -13.65 10.90
C ASP A 630 -7.18 -13.44 12.18
N ALA A 631 -6.60 -13.71 13.34
CA ALA A 631 -7.32 -13.69 14.62
C ALA A 631 -7.65 -12.27 15.12
N GLY A 632 -6.98 -11.24 14.60
CA GLY A 632 -7.17 -9.85 15.01
C GLY A 632 -8.14 -9.06 14.12
N SER A 633 -8.33 -9.51 12.89
CA SER A 633 -9.13 -8.85 11.85
C SER A 633 -10.14 -9.78 11.16
N GLY A 634 -10.22 -11.06 11.54
CA GLY A 634 -11.14 -12.07 11.03
C GLY A 634 -11.09 -12.36 9.54
N THR A 635 -10.17 -11.74 8.79
CA THR A 635 -10.06 -11.92 7.36
C THR A 635 -9.60 -13.35 7.07
N ALA A 636 -10.28 -14.03 6.13
CA ALA A 636 -9.84 -15.34 5.66
C ALA A 636 -8.47 -15.21 4.97
N LEU A 637 -7.45 -15.82 5.54
CA LEU A 637 -6.08 -15.87 5.00
C LEU A 637 -5.92 -16.96 3.95
N GLN A 638 -6.60 -18.11 4.12
CA GLN A 638 -6.48 -19.26 3.23
C GLN A 638 -7.69 -20.18 3.33
N THR A 639 -7.97 -20.95 2.27
CA THR A 639 -8.89 -22.10 2.29
C THR A 639 -8.21 -23.28 1.60
N PHE A 640 -8.14 -24.42 2.28
CA PHE A 640 -7.67 -25.69 1.76
C PHE A 640 -8.86 -26.63 1.58
N PRO A 641 -9.14 -27.18 0.39
CA PRO A 641 -10.04 -28.32 0.27
C PRO A 641 -9.37 -29.58 0.90
N VAL A 642 -10.19 -30.46 1.45
CA VAL A 642 -9.80 -31.76 2.05
C VAL A 642 -10.70 -32.87 1.50
N ASP A 643 -10.18 -34.09 1.39
CA ASP A 643 -10.89 -35.24 0.81
C ASP A 643 -11.87 -35.93 1.79
N ALA A 644 -11.89 -35.48 3.04
CA ALA A 644 -12.76 -35.95 4.10
C ALA A 644 -12.92 -34.88 5.18
N VAL A 645 -13.95 -35.07 6.03
CA VAL A 645 -14.13 -34.31 7.28
C VAL A 645 -12.90 -34.48 8.16
N ILE A 646 -12.31 -33.36 8.59
CA ILE A 646 -11.17 -33.33 9.50
C ILE A 646 -11.67 -33.00 10.91
N GLN A 647 -11.41 -33.89 11.86
CA GLN A 647 -11.90 -33.80 13.24
C GLN A 647 -10.87 -33.26 14.24
N THR A 648 -9.60 -33.12 13.83
CA THR A 648 -8.55 -32.53 14.66
C THR A 648 -7.64 -31.61 13.85
N LEU A 649 -7.23 -30.51 14.46
CA LEU A 649 -6.26 -29.57 13.90
C LEU A 649 -5.23 -29.23 14.98
N SER A 650 -3.96 -29.13 14.59
CA SER A 650 -2.92 -28.55 15.44
C SER A 650 -1.82 -27.90 14.61
N PHE A 651 -1.36 -26.72 15.03
CA PHE A 651 -0.15 -26.13 14.45
C PHE A 651 1.09 -26.81 15.04
N SER A 652 2.16 -26.89 14.25
CA SER A 652 3.50 -27.18 14.75
C SER A 652 3.96 -26.08 15.72
N ASN A 653 4.84 -26.41 16.66
CA ASN A 653 5.31 -25.47 17.72
C ASN A 653 6.01 -24.21 17.18
N ASP A 654 6.50 -24.23 15.94
CA ASP A 654 7.11 -23.11 15.23
C ASP A 654 6.10 -22.32 14.36
N GLY A 655 4.84 -22.74 14.32
CA GLY A 655 3.75 -22.14 13.54
C GLY A 655 3.84 -22.34 12.03
N THR A 656 4.78 -23.17 11.53
CA THR A 656 5.04 -23.29 10.08
C THR A 656 4.18 -24.33 9.35
N SER A 657 3.57 -25.26 10.08
CA SER A 657 2.87 -26.42 9.51
C SER A 657 1.57 -26.73 10.25
N LEU A 658 0.52 -27.08 9.52
CA LEU A 658 -0.76 -27.52 10.07
C LEU A 658 -0.90 -29.05 9.96
N TRP A 659 -1.23 -29.68 11.08
CA TRP A 659 -1.40 -31.11 11.24
C TRP A 659 -2.88 -31.47 11.47
N THR A 660 -3.27 -32.62 10.92
CA THR A 660 -4.58 -33.26 11.07
C THR A 660 -4.39 -34.69 11.59
N GLU A 661 -5.47 -35.38 11.98
CA GLU A 661 -5.42 -36.83 12.28
C GLU A 661 -5.02 -37.69 11.07
N ARG A 662 -5.00 -37.12 9.86
CA ARG A 662 -4.58 -37.77 8.61
C ARG A 662 -3.17 -37.40 8.18
N GLY A 663 -2.46 -36.57 8.95
CA GLY A 663 -1.09 -36.11 8.69
C GLY A 663 -0.99 -34.60 8.44
N GLN A 664 0.19 -34.18 7.96
CA GLN A 664 0.47 -32.78 7.60
C GLN A 664 -0.29 -32.40 6.32
N LEU A 665 -1.01 -31.28 6.35
CA LEU A 665 -1.79 -30.80 5.20
C LEU A 665 -0.88 -30.33 4.06
N HIS A 666 -0.97 -30.98 2.89
CA HIS A 666 -0.36 -30.58 1.60
C HIS A 666 -1.39 -30.77 0.46
N ASP A 667 -1.33 -29.89 -0.56
CA ASP A 667 -2.30 -29.70 -1.67
C ASP A 667 -3.00 -30.96 -2.26
N ALA A 668 -4.34 -30.89 -2.43
CA ALA A 668 -5.15 -31.71 -3.36
C ALA A 668 -6.47 -30.97 -3.76
N ILE A 669 -7.17 -31.37 -4.84
CA ILE A 669 -8.21 -30.57 -5.53
C ILE A 669 -9.29 -31.50 -6.15
N LEU A 670 -10.61 -31.20 -6.23
CA LEU A 670 -11.30 -30.37 -7.26
C LEU A 670 -12.87 -30.34 -7.08
N SER A 671 -13.52 -29.22 -7.46
CA SER A 671 -14.89 -29.06 -8.06
C SER A 671 -16.15 -29.75 -7.47
N HIS A 672 -17.30 -29.10 -7.27
CA HIS A 672 -18.18 -28.52 -8.31
C HIS A 672 -19.30 -27.63 -7.69
N GLY A 673 -19.87 -26.70 -8.46
CA GLY A 673 -20.99 -25.85 -8.02
C GLY A 673 -22.26 -26.01 -8.87
N LEU A 674 -23.39 -25.50 -8.35
CA LEU A 674 -24.66 -25.33 -9.07
C LEU A 674 -25.35 -24.02 -8.69
N ALA A 675 -25.96 -23.35 -9.67
CA ALA A 675 -26.77 -22.16 -9.49
C ALA A 675 -28.26 -22.48 -9.65
N VAL A 676 -29.12 -21.78 -8.92
CA VAL A 676 -30.58 -21.78 -9.14
C VAL A 676 -31.08 -20.35 -9.17
N SER A 677 -31.66 -19.94 -10.30
CA SER A 677 -32.44 -18.72 -10.42
C SER A 677 -33.92 -19.05 -10.31
N GLU A 678 -34.69 -18.23 -9.60
CA GLU A 678 -36.11 -18.06 -9.95
C GLU A 678 -36.62 -16.68 -9.51
N SER A 679 -37.64 -16.21 -10.24
CA SER A 679 -38.17 -14.86 -10.17
C SER A 679 -39.44 -14.79 -9.34
N ILE A 680 -39.55 -13.78 -8.46
CA ILE A 680 -40.81 -13.42 -7.81
C ILE A 680 -41.10 -11.94 -8.10
N ARG A 681 -42.32 -11.65 -8.57
CA ARG A 681 -42.87 -10.30 -8.71
C ARG A 681 -44.13 -10.17 -7.85
N SER A 682 -43.94 -9.77 -6.60
CA SER A 682 -44.97 -9.15 -5.77
C SER A 682 -44.29 -8.22 -4.76
N TRP A 683 -45.01 -7.26 -4.19
CA TRP A 683 -44.47 -6.30 -3.20
C TRP A 683 -44.52 -6.84 -1.77
N ASP A 684 -44.33 -8.15 -1.62
CA ASP A 684 -44.42 -8.86 -0.34
C ASP A 684 -43.04 -8.99 0.32
N ILE A 685 -43.05 -9.27 1.62
CA ILE A 685 -41.84 -9.62 2.37
C ILE A 685 -41.53 -11.10 2.17
N PHE A 686 -40.28 -11.43 1.85
CA PHE A 686 -39.79 -12.81 1.87
C PHE A 686 -38.37 -12.88 2.43
N VAL A 687 -37.95 -14.07 2.84
CA VAL A 687 -36.58 -14.32 3.32
C VAL A 687 -35.86 -15.24 2.35
N LYS A 688 -34.72 -14.81 1.81
CA LYS A 688 -33.91 -15.54 0.82
C LYS A 688 -32.45 -15.56 1.28
N GLN A 689 -31.93 -16.77 1.53
CA GLN A 689 -30.57 -16.96 2.08
C GLN A 689 -30.38 -16.13 3.37
N GLN A 690 -29.39 -15.23 3.42
CA GLN A 690 -29.16 -14.31 4.53
C GLN A 690 -29.93 -12.97 4.47
N TRP A 691 -30.90 -12.80 3.56
CA TRP A 691 -31.62 -11.53 3.37
C TRP A 691 -33.10 -11.63 3.71
N ILE A 692 -33.62 -10.62 4.41
CA ILE A 692 -35.02 -10.23 4.30
C ILE A 692 -35.14 -9.23 3.15
N SER A 693 -36.02 -9.54 2.19
CA SER A 693 -36.24 -8.77 0.97
C SER A 693 -37.69 -8.27 0.94
N TRP A 694 -37.90 -7.12 0.31
CA TRP A 694 -39.22 -6.54 0.04
C TRP A 694 -39.31 -6.19 -1.45
N GLY A 695 -40.22 -6.86 -2.16
CA GLY A 695 -40.24 -6.81 -3.62
C GLY A 695 -38.92 -7.29 -4.22
N MET A 696 -38.30 -6.48 -5.07
CA MET A 696 -36.98 -6.81 -5.66
C MET A 696 -35.79 -6.30 -4.83
N ASN A 697 -36.03 -5.65 -3.68
CA ASN A 697 -34.98 -5.01 -2.89
C ASN A 697 -34.59 -5.88 -1.69
N ASN A 698 -33.29 -6.08 -1.49
CA ASN A 698 -32.75 -6.59 -0.23
C ASN A 698 -32.80 -5.47 0.82
N MET A 699 -33.40 -5.73 1.99
CA MET A 699 -33.68 -4.71 3.01
C MET A 699 -32.82 -4.89 4.25
N LEU A 700 -32.78 -6.10 4.82
CA LEU A 700 -32.08 -6.41 6.06
C LEU A 700 -31.24 -7.69 5.91
N TRP A 701 -29.93 -7.58 6.13
CA TRP A 701 -29.04 -8.73 6.25
C TRP A 701 -29.25 -9.41 7.60
N LEU A 702 -29.15 -10.74 7.63
CA LEU A 702 -29.23 -11.56 8.83
C LEU A 702 -27.84 -12.07 9.22
N PRO A 703 -27.33 -11.72 10.42
CA PRO A 703 -26.12 -12.34 10.99
C PRO A 703 -26.28 -13.86 11.08
N SER A 704 -25.17 -14.62 11.07
CA SER A 704 -25.17 -16.10 11.14
C SER A 704 -26.07 -16.69 12.24
N GLU A 705 -26.05 -16.12 13.45
CA GLU A 705 -26.92 -16.52 14.57
C GLU A 705 -28.43 -16.45 14.28
N TYR A 706 -28.81 -15.58 13.33
CA TYR A 706 -30.19 -15.36 12.87
C TYR A 706 -30.47 -16.06 11.53
N ARG A 707 -29.55 -16.90 11.03
CA ARG A 707 -29.77 -17.78 9.87
C ARG A 707 -30.46 -19.08 10.32
N GLN A 708 -31.29 -19.62 9.42
CA GLN A 708 -32.53 -20.27 9.83
C GLN A 708 -32.44 -21.77 10.15
N CYS A 709 -33.48 -22.29 10.79
CA CYS A 709 -33.92 -23.67 10.61
C CYS A 709 -35.36 -23.77 10.07
N CYS A 710 -36.22 -22.80 10.36
CA CYS A 710 -37.51 -22.59 9.69
C CYS A 710 -37.97 -21.12 9.82
N VAL A 711 -38.82 -20.65 8.90
CA VAL A 711 -39.43 -19.30 8.89
C VAL A 711 -40.90 -19.37 8.48
N ASP A 712 -41.70 -18.45 9.02
CA ASP A 712 -43.08 -18.16 8.58
C ASP A 712 -43.31 -16.64 8.52
N ILE A 713 -44.24 -16.19 7.67
CA ILE A 713 -44.48 -14.77 7.36
C ILE A 713 -45.97 -14.47 7.37
N HIS A 714 -46.39 -13.47 8.15
CA HIS A 714 -47.76 -13.00 8.22
C HIS A 714 -47.81 -11.47 8.03
N SER A 715 -48.28 -11.04 6.87
CA SER A 715 -48.30 -9.63 6.43
C SER A 715 -46.92 -8.97 6.56
N ASN A 716 -46.76 -8.03 7.50
CA ASN A 716 -45.52 -7.30 7.74
C ASN A 716 -44.64 -7.91 8.86
N VAL A 717 -44.99 -9.11 9.34
CA VAL A 717 -44.34 -9.78 10.48
C VAL A 717 -43.67 -11.06 10.01
N VAL A 718 -42.39 -11.25 10.38
CA VAL A 718 -41.59 -12.45 10.07
C VAL A 718 -41.23 -13.18 11.36
N ALA A 719 -41.51 -14.48 11.42
CA ALA A 719 -41.15 -15.36 12.53
C ALA A 719 -40.03 -16.33 12.14
N PHE A 720 -39.03 -16.47 13.00
CA PHE A 720 -37.85 -17.31 12.81
C PHE A 720 -37.76 -18.37 13.92
N GLY A 721 -37.56 -19.63 13.53
CA GLY A 721 -37.22 -20.75 14.41
C GLY A 721 -35.77 -21.21 14.25
N PHE A 722 -35.08 -21.40 15.37
CA PHE A 722 -33.65 -21.75 15.42
C PHE A 722 -33.41 -23.14 16.03
N ARG A 723 -32.30 -23.79 15.64
CA ARG A 723 -31.82 -25.07 16.23
C ARG A 723 -31.69 -25.06 17.75
N SER A 724 -31.50 -23.89 18.36
CA SER A 724 -31.47 -23.68 19.81
C SER A 724 -32.84 -23.73 20.50
N GLY A 725 -33.93 -23.99 19.77
CA GLY A 725 -35.31 -23.95 20.28
C GLY A 725 -35.86 -22.52 20.47
N ARG A 726 -35.06 -21.49 20.16
CA ARG A 726 -35.47 -20.09 20.22
C ARG A 726 -36.41 -19.76 19.06
N VAL A 727 -37.43 -18.95 19.34
CA VAL A 727 -38.28 -18.29 18.34
C VAL A 727 -38.08 -16.78 18.43
N THR A 728 -37.91 -16.09 17.31
CA THR A 728 -37.80 -14.62 17.23
C THR A 728 -38.79 -14.08 16.21
N VAL A 729 -39.48 -12.99 16.54
CA VAL A 729 -40.47 -12.35 15.68
C VAL A 729 -40.06 -10.89 15.45
N MET A 730 -40.03 -10.47 14.19
CA MET A 730 -39.68 -9.11 13.75
C MET A 730 -40.87 -8.51 12.98
N ALA A 731 -41.13 -7.22 13.17
CA ALA A 731 -42.23 -6.51 12.50
C ALA A 731 -41.69 -5.29 11.74
N PHE A 732 -42.09 -5.16 10.47
CA PHE A 732 -41.56 -4.20 9.51
C PHE A 732 -42.63 -3.22 9.03
N ASP A 733 -42.22 -2.09 8.47
CA ASP A 733 -43.09 -1.04 7.91
C ASP A 733 -42.42 -0.44 6.68
N PHE A 734 -42.33 -1.24 5.61
CA PHE A 734 -41.69 -0.80 4.38
C PHE A 734 -42.55 0.22 3.59
N GLU A 735 -43.77 0.54 4.05
CA GLU A 735 -44.53 1.69 3.54
C GLU A 735 -43.95 3.03 4.04
N SER A 736 -43.15 3.02 5.12
CA SER A 736 -42.45 4.19 5.65
C SER A 736 -41.02 4.39 5.10
N TYR A 737 -40.62 3.65 4.06
CA TYR A 737 -39.26 3.60 3.51
C TYR A 737 -39.02 4.60 2.37
#